data_AF-A0AA38Y828-F1
#
_entry.id   AF-A0AA38Y828-F1
#
_cell.length_a   1.000
_cell.length_b   1.000
_cell.length_c   1.000
_cell.angle_alpha   90.00
_cell.angle_beta   90.00
_cell.angle_gamma   90.00
#
_symmetry.space_group_name_H-M   'P 1'
#
loop_
_entity.id
_entity.type
_entity.pdbx_description
1 polymer ?
#
loop_
_entity_poly.entity_id
_entity_poly.type
_entity_poly.pdbx_seq_one_letter_code
_entity_poly.pdbx_strand_id
1 'polypeptide(L)'
;MSVRSTSSPQPADNAQEDSVAASMVPLSRLASDVEGARRITQGTTVIPGSMTDGEAIEDATSIRSMVKQTTREEDVQSRICEEMSRCRQNAMSPLLQPQDTDRREVIELHEGVNPMTILGGALAQHPPNRFVRFVVEEDGSQLDLSHSISGLDSADMAYLEAKGALLCPPRPVCDELLRLYFAYIYPYAPILDRAKFVRDYHAHRHSVFVLQSILANVVPYTPMDLLRRAGYDDRISAQKSFYTKATLLYDMGCEKQQLYMLQGSIMLSSLSFSYPMDKDYRYWLSNAGRIATQMGLHRNYVCENLGARSQRLFRRIWWVLYNRDTLLAISGIDNLRRFNERYCDTAPLRESDWEDDDEIPADLQDILELVSPLQKLFMVEYSKVSIISGLFIREFKAPNTTFSQDEIDRMNNQIISWRKQLPVEITHALQDEWSSDKVLVLVLLAMGYRLEAVFCRAVKDHYRTTGDLTSMHRMGQRQETSMFELSSMIQRASLHEVLHLCPLSFMTCASTILAMRIEIVLDPATNPRKLAVMKAQIFSELEYVRESCESWNSLIWTVRMFEAVIARTRLCLNGASPSAMEGTDDRTTSSDAVAQGTNTAGPTRQMAYSSNEMFKNGEEVDFGLPMPSDDVFGMLPVTDNYDWLDSLFDVNANDDIGHLASTNI
;
A
#
# COMPACT_ATOMS: atom_id res chain seq x y z
N MET A 1 -0.16 -4.28 60.07
CA MET A 1 0.78 -4.13 61.20
C MET A 1 1.30 -5.50 61.60
N SER A 2 2.54 -5.58 62.12
CA SER A 2 3.33 -6.80 62.38
C SER A 2 3.68 -7.62 61.11
N VAL A 3 4.91 -7.58 60.59
CA VAL A 3 6.21 -8.08 61.11
C VAL A 3 6.29 -9.61 60.94
N ARG A 4 6.96 -10.16 59.92
CA ARG A 4 8.42 -10.26 59.54
C ARG A 4 9.11 -11.49 60.15
N SER A 5 10.07 -12.03 59.37
CA SER A 5 11.22 -12.89 59.76
C SER A 5 10.95 -14.29 60.34
N THR A 6 11.82 -15.30 60.20
CA THR A 6 12.85 -15.73 59.20
C THR A 6 13.49 -17.01 59.78
N SER A 7 13.77 -18.06 58.99
CA SER A 7 14.96 -18.93 59.18
C SER A 7 14.98 -20.15 58.25
N SER A 8 16.04 -20.27 57.44
CA SER A 8 16.67 -21.57 57.13
C SER A 8 17.87 -21.75 58.08
N PRO A 9 18.31 -22.98 58.39
CA PRO A 9 19.41 -23.57 57.60
C PRO A 9 19.35 -25.12 57.40
N GLN A 10 20.19 -25.62 56.49
CA GLN A 10 20.55 -27.04 56.26
C GLN A 10 21.60 -27.52 57.33
N PRO A 11 22.29 -28.70 57.25
CA PRO A 11 22.26 -29.84 56.29
C PRO A 11 22.36 -31.27 56.91
N ALA A 12 22.67 -32.28 56.06
CA ALA A 12 23.36 -33.56 56.33
C ALA A 12 22.57 -34.74 56.97
N ASP A 13 22.83 -36.03 56.67
CA ASP A 13 23.39 -36.70 55.45
C ASP A 13 23.17 -38.24 55.54
N ASN A 14 23.62 -39.01 54.53
CA ASN A 14 23.74 -40.47 54.41
C ASN A 14 22.43 -41.26 54.09
N ALA A 15 22.29 -41.93 52.93
CA ALA A 15 23.03 -43.08 52.35
C ALA A 15 22.52 -44.44 52.88
N GLN A 16 22.49 -45.57 52.16
CA GLN A 16 23.09 -46.02 50.87
C GLN A 16 22.09 -47.02 50.20
N GLU A 17 22.24 -47.66 49.04
CA GLU A 17 23.34 -47.93 48.08
C GLU A 17 22.75 -48.11 46.63
N ASP A 18 23.33 -49.01 45.83
CA ASP A 18 22.97 -49.66 44.55
C ASP A 18 22.57 -48.81 43.31
N SER A 19 23.34 -48.58 42.22
CA SER A 19 24.55 -49.19 41.56
C SER A 19 24.18 -49.75 40.16
N VAL A 20 24.92 -49.59 39.04
CA VAL A 20 26.10 -48.79 38.62
C VAL A 20 26.17 -48.81 37.07
N ALA A 21 26.58 -47.69 36.42
CA ALA A 21 27.32 -47.54 35.12
C ALA A 21 26.94 -48.34 33.83
N ALA A 22 27.37 -47.98 32.59
CA ALA A 22 27.76 -46.71 31.94
C ALA A 22 27.97 -46.93 30.41
N SER A 23 28.01 -45.80 29.66
CA SER A 23 28.97 -45.51 28.56
C SER A 23 28.64 -45.79 27.06
N MET A 24 28.71 -44.70 26.28
CA MET A 24 29.22 -44.52 24.89
C MET A 24 28.72 -45.35 23.67
N VAL A 25 28.01 -44.66 22.74
CA VAL A 25 28.35 -44.34 21.32
C VAL A 25 29.21 -45.39 20.54
N PRO A 26 28.82 -45.91 19.34
CA PRO A 26 28.73 -45.09 18.10
C PRO A 26 27.75 -45.49 16.96
N LEU A 27 27.66 -44.61 15.96
CA LEU A 27 27.12 -44.85 14.60
C LEU A 27 27.99 -45.81 13.77
N SER A 28 27.39 -46.71 12.99
CA SER A 28 27.68 -46.87 11.53
C SER A 28 26.98 -48.08 10.88
N ARG A 29 26.64 -47.90 9.59
CA ARG A 29 26.49 -48.92 8.50
C ARG A 29 25.65 -50.19 8.76
N LEU A 30 24.59 -50.34 7.97
CA LEU A 30 24.41 -51.54 7.14
C LEU A 30 23.43 -51.27 5.98
N ALA A 31 23.95 -51.40 4.76
CA ALA A 31 23.15 -51.61 3.56
C ALA A 31 23.51 -53.00 3.03
N SER A 32 22.51 -53.86 2.83
CA SER A 32 22.65 -55.10 2.06
C SER A 32 21.28 -55.68 1.72
N ASP A 33 21.03 -55.81 0.42
CA ASP A 33 20.52 -57.01 -0.22
C ASP A 33 19.03 -57.44 -0.07
N VAL A 34 18.27 -57.05 -1.11
CA VAL A 34 17.87 -57.94 -2.24
C VAL A 34 16.77 -59.01 -2.05
N GLU A 35 15.92 -59.04 -3.08
CA GLU A 35 14.95 -60.06 -3.53
C GLU A 35 13.67 -60.37 -2.73
N GLY A 36 12.55 -59.98 -3.34
CA GLY A 36 11.19 -60.34 -2.92
C GLY A 36 10.18 -60.27 -4.07
N ALA A 37 10.55 -60.69 -5.28
CA ALA A 37 9.71 -60.59 -6.47
C ALA A 37 9.50 -61.93 -7.22
N ARG A 38 8.34 -62.04 -7.90
CA ARG A 38 7.94 -63.02 -8.94
C ARG A 38 7.44 -64.42 -8.53
N ARG A 39 6.13 -64.64 -8.74
CA ARG A 39 5.44 -65.60 -9.65
C ARG A 39 4.08 -64.96 -9.95
N ILE A 40 3.55 -64.70 -11.15
CA ILE A 40 3.61 -65.25 -12.53
C ILE A 40 2.91 -66.61 -12.73
N THR A 41 1.70 -66.53 -13.30
CA THR A 41 1.05 -67.41 -14.30
C THR A 41 -0.01 -66.54 -15.00
N GLN A 42 0.22 -65.98 -16.20
CA GLN A 42 0.26 -66.53 -17.58
C GLN A 42 -1.11 -66.86 -18.24
N GLY A 43 -1.26 -66.34 -19.47
CA GLY A 43 -2.31 -66.66 -20.46
C GLY A 43 -3.18 -65.45 -20.83
N THR A 44 -3.39 -65.04 -22.10
CA THR A 44 -2.82 -65.49 -23.40
C THR A 44 -2.98 -64.33 -24.41
N THR A 45 -2.03 -64.15 -25.33
CA THR A 45 -2.06 -63.06 -26.34
C THR A 45 -2.85 -63.44 -27.59
N VAL A 46 -3.74 -62.55 -28.07
CA VAL A 46 -4.30 -62.55 -29.44
C VAL A 46 -4.40 -61.11 -29.95
N ILE A 47 -4.00 -60.88 -31.20
CA ILE A 47 -4.04 -59.61 -31.97
C ILE A 47 -4.73 -60.00 -33.30
N PRO A 48 -5.79 -59.30 -33.79
CA PRO A 48 -5.57 -58.12 -34.65
C PRO A 48 -6.72 -57.09 -34.77
N GLY A 49 -6.45 -55.96 -35.43
CA GLY A 49 -7.44 -55.30 -36.32
C GLY A 49 -7.78 -53.84 -36.03
N SER A 50 -7.63 -53.00 -37.06
CA SER A 50 -7.92 -51.56 -37.16
C SER A 50 -9.39 -51.14 -37.02
N MET A 51 -9.63 -49.97 -36.41
CA MET A 51 -10.67 -48.93 -36.65
C MET A 51 -10.80 -48.10 -35.35
N THR A 52 -10.87 -46.76 -35.29
CA THR A 52 -10.82 -45.66 -36.28
C THR A 52 -10.42 -44.38 -35.51
N ASP A 53 -9.72 -43.44 -36.14
CA ASP A 53 -9.40 -42.13 -35.52
C ASP A 53 -10.65 -41.29 -35.24
N GLY A 54 -10.69 -40.65 -34.06
CA GLY A 54 -11.74 -39.72 -33.62
C GLY A 54 -11.78 -39.58 -32.09
N GLU A 55 -12.18 -38.41 -31.58
CA GLU A 55 -12.57 -38.17 -30.17
C GLU A 55 -11.49 -38.30 -29.06
N ALA A 56 -10.26 -37.84 -29.30
CA ALA A 56 -9.23 -37.77 -28.23
C ALA A 56 -8.36 -36.49 -28.19
N ILE A 57 -8.76 -35.42 -28.89
CA ILE A 57 -7.92 -34.20 -29.05
C ILE A 57 -8.55 -32.91 -28.49
N GLU A 58 -9.87 -32.85 -28.25
CA GLU A 58 -10.53 -31.60 -27.83
C GLU A 58 -10.46 -31.28 -26.32
N ASP A 59 -10.31 -32.29 -25.44
CA ASP A 59 -10.30 -32.06 -23.99
C ASP A 59 -8.95 -31.56 -23.45
N ALA A 60 -7.86 -31.80 -24.20
CA ALA A 60 -6.51 -31.37 -23.82
C ALA A 60 -6.17 -29.92 -24.22
N THR A 61 -6.91 -29.34 -25.17
CA THR A 61 -6.73 -27.95 -25.61
C THR A 61 -7.51 -26.96 -24.74
N SER A 62 -8.71 -27.33 -24.26
CA SER A 62 -9.53 -26.50 -23.37
C SER A 62 -8.84 -26.22 -22.02
N ILE A 63 -8.24 -27.23 -21.40
CA ILE A 63 -7.49 -27.06 -20.12
C ILE A 63 -6.18 -26.26 -20.33
N ARG A 64 -5.64 -26.22 -21.56
CA ARG A 64 -4.37 -25.56 -21.88
C ARG A 64 -4.50 -24.06 -22.19
N SER A 65 -5.72 -23.53 -22.33
CA SER A 65 -5.96 -22.09 -22.55
C SER A 65 -6.01 -21.29 -21.24
N MET A 66 -6.53 -21.87 -20.15
CA MET A 66 -6.69 -21.17 -18.85
C MET A 66 -5.38 -20.88 -18.07
N VAL A 67 -4.22 -21.30 -18.58
CA VAL A 67 -2.91 -21.22 -17.86
C VAL A 67 -1.88 -20.36 -18.62
N LYS A 68 -2.33 -19.47 -19.52
CA LYS A 68 -1.46 -18.77 -20.49
C LYS A 68 -1.52 -17.23 -20.47
N GLN A 69 -1.70 -16.62 -19.31
CA GLN A 69 -1.42 -15.20 -19.12
C GLN A 69 -0.56 -14.99 -17.88
N THR A 70 0.75 -14.91 -18.09
CA THR A 70 1.67 -14.36 -17.11
C THR A 70 1.44 -12.85 -16.98
N THR A 71 1.54 -12.33 -15.75
CA THR A 71 1.30 -10.92 -15.44
C THR A 71 2.64 -10.27 -15.08
N ARG A 72 2.98 -9.15 -15.73
CA ARG A 72 4.14 -8.34 -15.34
C ARG A 72 3.84 -7.69 -13.98
N GLU A 73 4.86 -7.57 -13.13
CA GLU A 73 4.75 -7.02 -11.78
C GLU A 73 4.01 -5.66 -11.74
N GLU A 74 4.27 -4.84 -12.75
CA GLU A 74 3.71 -3.49 -12.92
C GLU A 74 2.19 -3.43 -13.18
N ASP A 75 1.58 -4.53 -13.64
CA ASP A 75 0.17 -4.60 -14.05
C ASP A 75 -0.69 -5.44 -13.09
N VAL A 76 -0.09 -5.92 -11.99
CA VAL A 76 -0.73 -6.78 -10.98
C VAL A 76 -2.05 -6.23 -10.45
N GLN A 77 -2.13 -4.93 -10.09
CA GLN A 77 -3.35 -4.35 -9.53
C GLN A 77 -4.50 -4.32 -10.55
N SER A 78 -4.19 -4.08 -11.82
CA SER A 78 -5.14 -4.21 -12.93
C SER A 78 -5.63 -5.65 -13.05
N ARG A 79 -4.72 -6.63 -13.03
CA ARG A 79 -5.09 -8.05 -13.12
C ARG A 79 -5.97 -8.51 -11.95
N ILE A 80 -5.66 -8.08 -10.73
CA ILE A 80 -6.48 -8.35 -9.53
C ILE A 80 -7.91 -7.80 -9.71
N CYS A 81 -8.03 -6.55 -10.19
CA CYS A 81 -9.32 -5.92 -10.48
C CYS A 81 -10.15 -6.74 -11.50
N GLU A 82 -9.49 -7.28 -12.52
CA GLU A 82 -10.11 -8.06 -13.58
C GLU A 82 -10.57 -9.45 -13.15
N GLU A 83 -9.73 -10.21 -12.45
CA GLU A 83 -10.12 -11.52 -11.92
C GLU A 83 -11.28 -11.40 -10.91
N MET A 84 -11.39 -10.27 -10.18
CA MET A 84 -12.57 -9.99 -9.35
C MET A 84 -13.84 -9.71 -10.16
N SER A 85 -13.73 -9.17 -11.38
CA SER A 85 -14.88 -8.88 -12.25
C SER A 85 -15.41 -10.09 -13.04
N ARG A 86 -14.61 -11.17 -13.14
CA ARG A 86 -14.93 -12.40 -13.86
C ARG A 86 -15.87 -13.31 -13.07
N CYS A 87 -16.62 -14.15 -13.78
CA CYS A 87 -17.56 -15.11 -13.17
C CYS A 87 -16.84 -16.34 -12.60
N ARG A 88 -17.39 -16.96 -11.54
CA ARG A 88 -16.85 -18.21 -10.97
C ARG A 88 -16.89 -19.35 -11.97
N GLN A 89 -15.72 -19.85 -12.38
CA GLN A 89 -15.59 -21.10 -13.13
C GLN A 89 -14.99 -22.21 -12.24
N ASN A 90 -15.84 -23.18 -11.88
CA ASN A 90 -15.53 -24.46 -11.22
C ASN A 90 -14.79 -24.44 -9.86
N ALA A 91 -14.81 -25.59 -9.18
CA ALA A 91 -14.17 -25.77 -7.88
C ALA A 91 -12.66 -25.91 -8.06
N MET A 92 -11.87 -25.00 -7.47
CA MET A 92 -10.42 -24.98 -7.64
C MET A 92 -9.75 -26.11 -6.84
N SER A 93 -8.86 -26.86 -7.52
CA SER A 93 -7.98 -27.84 -6.87
C SER A 93 -6.74 -27.12 -6.30
N PRO A 94 -6.35 -27.36 -5.03
CA PRO A 94 -5.26 -26.63 -4.36
C PRO A 94 -3.84 -27.11 -4.73
N LEU A 95 -3.70 -27.99 -5.73
CA LEU A 95 -2.42 -28.61 -6.11
C LEU A 95 -2.23 -28.62 -7.63
N LEU A 96 -1.58 -27.57 -8.13
CA LEU A 96 -0.84 -27.61 -9.39
C LEU A 96 0.60 -27.17 -9.05
N GLN A 97 1.54 -28.12 -9.08
CA GLN A 97 2.95 -27.80 -8.91
C GLN A 97 3.45 -27.04 -10.15
N PRO A 98 4.03 -25.84 -10.02
CA PRO A 98 4.76 -25.23 -11.12
C PRO A 98 5.95 -26.13 -11.49
N GLN A 99 6.04 -26.55 -12.75
CA GLN A 99 7.22 -27.24 -13.28
C GLN A 99 8.33 -26.27 -13.72
N ASP A 100 8.18 -24.98 -13.38
CA ASP A 100 8.95 -23.87 -13.92
C ASP A 100 9.34 -22.96 -12.75
N THR A 101 10.65 -22.73 -12.54
CA THR A 101 11.17 -22.07 -11.33
C THR A 101 11.05 -20.54 -11.35
N ASP A 102 10.68 -19.97 -12.49
CA ASP A 102 10.64 -18.52 -12.77
C ASP A 102 9.23 -17.90 -12.58
N ARG A 103 8.31 -18.70 -12.01
CA ARG A 103 6.87 -18.40 -11.99
C ARG A 103 6.27 -18.61 -10.61
N ARG A 104 5.81 -17.54 -10.00
CA ARG A 104 5.18 -17.58 -8.68
C ARG A 104 3.67 -17.49 -8.79
N GLU A 105 3.00 -18.54 -8.34
CA GLU A 105 1.56 -18.55 -8.16
C GLU A 105 1.19 -17.72 -6.91
N VAL A 106 0.25 -16.79 -7.07
CA VAL A 106 -0.30 -15.98 -5.98
C VAL A 106 -1.79 -16.25 -5.85
N ILE A 107 -2.22 -16.49 -4.60
CA ILE A 107 -3.63 -16.65 -4.22
C ILE A 107 -3.92 -15.65 -3.10
N GLU A 108 -4.82 -14.69 -3.35
CA GLU A 108 -5.21 -13.70 -2.35
C GLU A 108 -6.73 -13.54 -2.22
N LEU A 109 -7.16 -13.22 -1.00
CA LEU A 109 -8.51 -12.77 -0.69
C LEU A 109 -8.50 -11.24 -0.65
N HIS A 110 -9.42 -10.59 -1.37
CA HIS A 110 -9.59 -9.13 -1.35
C HIS A 110 -10.99 -8.75 -0.86
N GLU A 111 -11.08 -8.23 0.37
CA GLU A 111 -12.35 -7.82 0.98
C GLU A 111 -12.41 -6.33 1.34
N GLY A 112 -13.64 -5.84 1.46
CA GLY A 112 -13.92 -4.51 1.98
C GLY A 112 -13.87 -3.41 0.93
N VAL A 113 -12.98 -2.43 1.14
CA VAL A 113 -13.01 -1.11 0.47
C VAL A 113 -11.67 -0.71 -0.15
N ASN A 114 -10.84 -1.71 -0.47
CA ASN A 114 -9.68 -1.50 -1.32
C ASN A 114 -10.14 -0.92 -2.67
N PRO A 115 -9.44 0.07 -3.27
CA PRO A 115 -9.71 0.53 -4.62
C PRO A 115 -9.93 -0.62 -5.62
N MET A 116 -9.07 -1.65 -5.58
CA MET A 116 -9.22 -2.84 -6.44
C MET A 116 -10.57 -3.53 -6.23
N THR A 117 -10.98 -3.77 -4.97
CA THR A 117 -12.25 -4.43 -4.62
C THR A 117 -13.48 -3.59 -4.96
N ILE A 118 -13.39 -2.26 -4.81
CA ILE A 118 -14.47 -1.34 -5.18
C ILE A 118 -14.66 -1.35 -6.70
N LEU A 119 -13.58 -1.20 -7.47
CA LEU A 119 -13.64 -1.20 -8.94
C LEU A 119 -14.04 -2.56 -9.50
N GLY A 120 -13.43 -3.65 -9.02
CA GLY A 120 -13.78 -5.01 -9.42
C GLY A 120 -15.27 -5.33 -9.16
N GLY A 121 -15.81 -4.85 -8.03
CA GLY A 121 -17.25 -4.95 -7.74
C GLY A 121 -18.15 -4.06 -8.60
N ALA A 122 -17.69 -2.85 -8.95
CA ALA A 122 -18.43 -1.92 -9.81
C ALA A 122 -18.45 -2.35 -11.30
N LEU A 123 -17.44 -3.11 -11.73
CA LEU A 123 -17.29 -3.64 -13.08
C LEU A 123 -17.88 -5.05 -13.26
N ALA A 124 -18.18 -5.76 -12.17
CA ALA A 124 -18.66 -7.13 -12.22
C ALA A 124 -20.13 -7.21 -12.69
N GLN A 125 -20.40 -8.07 -13.66
CA GLN A 125 -21.77 -8.40 -14.11
C GLN A 125 -22.46 -9.43 -13.19
N HIS A 126 -21.72 -9.98 -12.23
CA HIS A 126 -22.10 -11.03 -11.29
C HIS A 126 -21.50 -10.72 -9.90
N PRO A 127 -21.83 -11.46 -8.82
CA PRO A 127 -21.18 -11.25 -7.52
C PRO A 127 -19.64 -11.37 -7.65
N PRO A 128 -18.86 -10.34 -7.26
CA PRO A 128 -17.44 -10.28 -7.60
C PRO A 128 -16.63 -11.39 -6.93
N ASN A 129 -15.69 -11.97 -7.68
CA ASN A 129 -14.86 -13.06 -7.20
C ASN A 129 -13.74 -12.56 -6.29
N ARG A 130 -14.02 -12.40 -4.99
CA ARG A 130 -13.07 -11.90 -3.98
C ARG A 130 -11.84 -12.78 -3.75
N PHE A 131 -11.82 -14.00 -4.27
CA PHE A 131 -10.70 -14.94 -4.13
C PHE A 131 -9.97 -15.06 -5.47
N VAL A 132 -8.85 -14.37 -5.59
CA VAL A 132 -8.12 -14.12 -6.83
C VAL A 132 -6.89 -15.03 -6.90
N ARG A 133 -6.60 -15.56 -8.09
CA ARG A 133 -5.45 -16.42 -8.38
C ARG A 133 -4.81 -15.98 -9.70
N PHE A 134 -3.49 -15.78 -9.71
CA PHE A 134 -2.73 -15.44 -10.92
C PHE A 134 -1.25 -15.86 -10.78
N VAL A 135 -0.52 -15.76 -11.87
CA VAL A 135 0.92 -16.09 -11.95
C VAL A 135 1.69 -14.85 -12.33
N VAL A 136 2.71 -14.53 -11.53
CA VAL A 136 3.66 -13.44 -11.78
C VAL A 136 4.99 -14.05 -12.23
N GLU A 137 5.62 -13.43 -13.22
CA GLU A 137 7.00 -13.74 -13.63
C GLU A 137 7.98 -13.10 -12.66
N GLU A 138 8.95 -13.86 -12.15
CA GLU A 138 10.00 -13.31 -11.28
C GLU A 138 11.13 -12.73 -12.12
N ASP A 139 11.52 -11.47 -11.88
CA ASP A 139 12.80 -10.96 -12.36
C ASP A 139 13.92 -11.76 -11.66
N GLY A 140 14.63 -12.61 -12.42
CA GLY A 140 15.57 -13.67 -11.99
C GLY A 140 16.78 -13.29 -11.11
N SER A 141 16.73 -12.14 -10.45
CA SER A 141 17.58 -11.68 -9.36
C SER A 141 17.34 -12.44 -8.03
N GLN A 142 17.42 -13.78 -8.05
CA GLN A 142 17.24 -14.61 -6.86
C GLN A 142 18.22 -14.23 -5.72
N LEU A 143 17.66 -13.87 -4.56
CA LEU A 143 18.37 -13.85 -3.29
C LEU A 143 18.19 -15.21 -2.61
N ASP A 144 19.20 -16.05 -2.79
CA ASP A 144 19.23 -17.43 -2.28
C ASP A 144 19.19 -17.45 -0.74
N LEU A 145 18.05 -17.86 -0.17
CA LEU A 145 17.75 -17.89 1.27
C LEU A 145 17.78 -19.33 1.80
N SER A 146 18.99 -19.90 1.91
CA SER A 146 19.19 -21.15 2.65
C SER A 146 19.51 -20.86 4.12
N HIS A 147 18.59 -21.23 5.01
CA HIS A 147 18.68 -20.91 6.44
C HIS A 147 19.57 -21.87 7.23
N SER A 148 20.43 -21.30 8.08
CA SER A 148 20.88 -21.93 9.33
C SER A 148 20.91 -20.88 10.44
N ILE A 149 20.27 -21.17 11.58
CA ILE A 149 20.27 -20.27 12.75
C ILE A 149 21.24 -20.84 13.78
N SER A 150 22.42 -20.21 13.94
CA SER A 150 22.98 -19.81 15.26
C SER A 150 24.42 -19.30 15.16
N GLY A 151 24.58 -17.98 15.16
CA GLY A 151 25.88 -17.31 15.30
C GLY A 151 26.56 -17.02 13.96
N LEU A 152 26.79 -15.73 13.69
CA LEU A 152 27.53 -15.27 12.52
C LEU A 152 28.94 -15.86 12.52
N ASP A 153 29.24 -16.72 11.55
CA ASP A 153 30.60 -17.20 11.33
C ASP A 153 31.40 -16.25 10.42
N SER A 154 32.63 -16.62 10.05
CA SER A 154 33.46 -15.80 9.16
C SER A 154 32.92 -15.69 7.73
N ALA A 155 32.17 -16.67 7.25
CA ALA A 155 31.53 -16.64 5.93
C ALA A 155 30.28 -15.74 5.96
N ASP A 156 29.47 -15.80 7.02
CA ASP A 156 28.33 -14.89 7.24
C ASP A 156 28.78 -13.42 7.27
N MET A 157 29.86 -13.13 7.99
CA MET A 157 30.44 -11.78 8.04
C MET A 157 30.98 -11.34 6.68
N ALA A 158 31.71 -12.21 5.97
CA ALA A 158 32.19 -11.91 4.61
C ALA A 158 31.04 -11.69 3.62
N TYR A 159 29.91 -12.40 3.78
CA TYR A 159 28.70 -12.19 2.98
C TYR A 159 28.04 -10.84 3.29
N LEU A 160 27.90 -10.47 4.57
CA LEU A 160 27.37 -9.18 4.99
C LEU A 160 28.23 -8.00 4.50
N GLU A 161 29.56 -8.16 4.50
CA GLU A 161 30.51 -7.19 3.93
C GLU A 161 30.38 -7.10 2.41
N ALA A 162 30.35 -8.24 1.70
CA ALA A 162 30.19 -8.28 0.24
C ALA A 162 28.85 -7.72 -0.24
N LYS A 163 27.78 -7.87 0.55
CA LYS A 163 26.46 -7.23 0.30
C LYS A 163 26.39 -5.78 0.77
N GLY A 164 27.43 -5.26 1.44
CA GLY A 164 27.45 -3.90 1.99
C GLY A 164 26.34 -3.64 3.02
N ALA A 165 25.87 -4.67 3.73
CA ALA A 165 24.74 -4.58 4.66
C ALA A 165 25.02 -3.65 5.84
N LEU A 166 26.27 -3.66 6.30
CA LEU A 166 26.78 -2.83 7.39
C LEU A 166 27.18 -1.41 6.93
N LEU A 167 27.19 -1.14 5.62
CA LEU A 167 27.60 0.16 5.07
C LEU A 167 26.44 1.15 5.06
N CYS A 168 26.68 2.28 5.74
CA CYS A 168 25.82 3.46 5.73
C CYS A 168 26.43 4.56 4.83
N PRO A 169 25.63 5.52 4.34
CA PRO A 169 26.13 6.71 3.64
C PRO A 169 27.15 7.52 4.47
N PRO A 170 27.92 8.43 3.84
CA PRO A 170 28.85 9.31 4.56
C PRO A 170 28.19 10.04 5.72
N ARG A 171 28.93 10.30 6.81
CA ARG A 171 28.37 10.85 8.06
C ARG A 171 27.47 12.09 7.85
N PRO A 172 27.89 13.15 7.12
CA PRO A 172 27.04 14.33 6.91
C PRO A 172 25.74 14.02 6.16
N VAL A 173 25.79 13.08 5.21
CA VAL A 173 24.63 12.60 4.44
C VAL A 173 23.66 11.86 5.37
N CYS A 174 24.16 10.99 6.25
CA CYS A 174 23.33 10.35 7.27
C CYS A 174 22.73 11.35 8.27
N ASP A 175 23.49 12.39 8.68
CA ASP A 175 22.99 13.42 9.59
C ASP A 175 21.83 14.21 8.94
N GLU A 176 21.94 14.57 7.64
CA GLU A 176 20.84 15.17 6.86
C GLU A 176 19.63 14.23 6.73
N LEU A 177 19.85 12.95 6.41
CA LEU A 177 18.77 11.95 6.29
C LEU A 177 18.06 11.72 7.64
N LEU A 178 18.76 11.83 8.77
CA LEU A 178 18.16 11.73 10.10
C LEU A 178 17.32 12.96 10.47
N ARG A 179 17.74 14.18 10.10
CA ARG A 179 16.89 15.38 10.22
C ARG A 179 15.57 15.19 9.50
N LEU A 180 15.61 14.74 8.24
CA LEU A 180 14.42 14.45 7.44
C LEU A 180 13.52 13.38 8.08
N TYR A 181 14.10 12.34 8.70
CA TYR A 181 13.33 11.35 9.46
C TYR A 181 12.62 11.98 10.67
N PHE A 182 13.30 12.81 11.46
CA PHE A 182 12.70 13.46 12.63
C PHE A 182 11.67 14.54 12.27
N ALA A 183 11.85 15.24 11.15
CA ALA A 183 10.91 16.23 10.63
C ALA A 183 9.65 15.60 10.02
N TYR A 184 9.79 14.56 9.19
CA TYR A 184 8.69 14.07 8.33
C TYR A 184 8.11 12.72 8.72
N ILE A 185 8.83 11.86 9.46
CA ILE A 185 8.38 10.48 9.74
C ILE A 185 8.10 10.27 11.22
N TYR A 186 8.98 10.77 12.10
CA TYR A 186 8.80 10.72 13.54
C TYR A 186 7.44 11.30 14.01
N PRO A 187 6.85 12.36 13.40
CA PRO A 187 5.57 12.87 13.86
C PRO A 187 4.41 11.89 13.74
N TYR A 188 4.41 10.95 12.78
CA TYR A 188 3.38 9.90 12.67
C TYR A 188 3.85 8.50 13.09
N ALA A 189 5.16 8.31 13.28
CA ALA A 189 5.76 7.09 13.83
C ALA A 189 6.82 7.39 14.91
N PRO A 190 6.43 7.97 16.07
CA PRO A 190 7.35 8.37 17.15
C PRO A 190 7.88 7.20 17.99
N ILE A 191 8.42 6.19 17.31
CA ILE A 191 8.83 4.90 17.87
C ILE A 191 10.19 4.91 18.58
N LEU A 192 10.95 6.01 18.48
CA LEU A 192 12.28 6.15 19.07
C LEU A 192 12.26 7.00 20.34
N ASP A 193 13.18 6.70 21.24
CA ASP A 193 13.74 7.66 22.18
C ASP A 193 14.79 8.47 21.41
N ARG A 194 14.46 9.71 21.04
CA ARG A 194 15.24 10.50 20.08
C ARG A 194 16.61 10.84 20.63
N ALA A 195 16.66 11.40 21.84
CA ALA A 195 17.91 11.80 22.44
C ALA A 195 18.83 10.59 22.74
N LYS A 196 18.28 9.42 23.11
CA LYS A 196 19.08 8.19 23.22
C LYS A 196 19.59 7.72 21.86
N PHE A 197 18.72 7.66 20.85
CA PHE A 197 19.09 7.18 19.51
C PHE A 197 20.21 8.03 18.92
N VAL A 198 20.08 9.36 18.97
CA VAL A 198 21.09 10.28 18.41
C VAL A 198 22.41 10.19 19.19
N ARG A 199 22.40 10.13 20.53
CA ARG A 199 23.63 9.86 21.31
C ARG A 199 24.29 8.53 20.96
N ASP A 200 23.53 7.46 20.82
CA ASP A 200 24.07 6.16 20.40
C ASP A 200 24.59 6.22 18.95
N TYR A 201 24.00 7.06 18.10
CA TYR A 201 24.44 7.30 16.72
C TYR A 201 25.75 8.11 16.62
N HIS A 202 25.94 9.20 17.38
CA HIS A 202 27.25 9.85 17.52
C HIS A 202 28.31 8.93 18.14
N ALA A 203 27.93 8.06 19.09
CA ALA A 203 28.83 7.11 19.73
C ALA A 203 29.10 5.83 18.90
N HIS A 204 28.55 5.69 17.68
CA HIS A 204 28.64 4.46 16.86
C HIS A 204 28.15 3.18 17.57
N ARG A 205 27.19 3.30 18.50
CA ARG A 205 26.54 2.21 19.26
C ARG A 205 25.05 2.04 18.91
N HIS A 206 24.60 2.64 17.81
CA HIS A 206 23.23 2.52 17.31
C HIS A 206 22.99 1.15 16.65
N SER A 207 21.72 0.75 16.56
CA SER A 207 21.34 -0.44 15.77
C SER A 207 21.42 -0.11 14.28
N VAL A 208 22.32 -0.79 13.56
CA VAL A 208 22.43 -0.66 12.09
C VAL A 208 21.14 -1.14 11.41
N PHE A 209 20.48 -2.16 11.94
CA PHE A 209 19.16 -2.62 11.45
C PHE A 209 18.12 -1.50 11.49
N VAL A 210 17.99 -0.82 12.64
CA VAL A 210 17.06 0.32 12.79
C VAL A 210 17.46 1.47 11.89
N LEU A 211 18.75 1.79 11.77
CA LEU A 211 19.22 2.86 10.89
C LEU A 211 18.90 2.56 9.42
N GLN A 212 19.26 1.39 8.88
CA GLN A 212 18.92 1.02 7.50
C GLN A 212 17.39 1.05 7.26
N SER A 213 16.59 0.61 8.25
CA SER A 213 15.13 0.67 8.16
C SER A 213 14.59 2.12 8.11
N ILE A 214 15.19 3.03 8.87
CA ILE A 214 14.90 4.48 8.84
C ILE A 214 15.31 5.08 7.49
N LEU A 215 16.51 4.77 7.00
CA LEU A 215 17.01 5.27 5.72
C LEU A 215 16.11 4.82 4.55
N ALA A 216 15.59 3.59 4.58
CA ALA A 216 14.59 3.12 3.61
C ALA A 216 13.25 3.88 3.69
N ASN A 217 12.85 4.34 4.89
CA ASN A 217 11.60 5.09 5.05
C ASN A 217 11.73 6.55 4.65
N VAL A 218 12.92 7.16 4.74
CA VAL A 218 13.12 8.60 4.48
C VAL A 218 13.29 8.95 3.00
N VAL A 219 13.65 8.00 2.13
CA VAL A 219 13.87 8.23 0.68
C VAL A 219 12.77 9.06 -0.03
N PRO A 220 11.45 8.88 0.21
CA PRO A 220 10.41 9.71 -0.39
C PRO A 220 10.57 11.22 -0.11
N TYR A 221 11.04 11.56 1.10
CA TYR A 221 11.21 12.93 1.59
C TYR A 221 12.60 13.51 1.29
N THR A 222 13.50 12.74 0.67
CA THR A 222 14.89 13.13 0.46
C THR A 222 15.07 13.88 -0.86
N PRO A 223 15.74 15.05 -0.91
CA PRO A 223 16.11 15.68 -2.17
C PRO A 223 17.05 14.79 -3.02
N MET A 224 16.88 14.78 -4.34
CA MET A 224 17.69 13.91 -5.22
C MET A 224 19.20 14.13 -5.09
N ASP A 225 19.66 15.36 -4.83
CA ASP A 225 21.09 15.64 -4.62
C ASP A 225 21.66 15.06 -3.32
N LEU A 226 20.82 14.82 -2.31
CA LEU A 226 21.22 14.11 -1.10
C LEU A 226 21.27 12.59 -1.34
N LEU A 227 20.40 12.04 -2.21
CA LEU A 227 20.47 10.63 -2.64
C LEU A 227 21.70 10.36 -3.53
N ARG A 228 22.03 11.27 -4.46
CA ARG A 228 23.27 11.21 -5.25
C ARG A 228 24.52 11.24 -4.36
N ARG A 229 24.56 12.11 -3.35
CA ARG A 229 25.61 12.12 -2.32
C ARG A 229 25.63 10.85 -1.44
N ALA A 230 24.52 10.13 -1.33
CA ALA A 230 24.45 8.81 -0.70
C ALA A 230 24.87 7.65 -1.63
N GLY A 231 25.13 7.93 -2.92
CA GLY A 231 25.56 6.94 -3.92
C GLY A 231 24.43 6.31 -4.74
N TYR A 232 23.30 7.00 -4.91
CA TYR A 232 22.14 6.51 -5.66
C TYR A 232 21.65 7.53 -6.70
N ASP A 233 21.39 7.06 -7.92
CA ASP A 233 20.94 7.90 -9.03
C ASP A 233 19.42 8.19 -9.00
N ASP A 234 18.65 7.31 -8.36
CA ASP A 234 17.18 7.36 -8.30
C ASP A 234 16.63 6.92 -6.92
N ARG A 235 15.34 7.18 -6.68
CA ARG A 235 14.67 6.84 -5.42
C ARG A 235 14.42 5.34 -5.24
N ILE A 236 14.11 4.61 -6.31
CA ILE A 236 13.75 3.18 -6.25
C ILE A 236 14.98 2.37 -5.83
N SER A 237 16.13 2.60 -6.46
CA SER A 237 17.39 1.91 -6.11
C SER A 237 17.85 2.24 -4.69
N ALA A 238 17.79 3.51 -4.28
CA ALA A 238 18.09 3.93 -2.90
C ALA A 238 17.21 3.20 -1.88
N GLN A 239 15.89 3.23 -2.10
CA GLN A 239 14.92 2.68 -1.16
C GLN A 239 15.01 1.15 -1.08
N LYS A 240 15.09 0.47 -2.23
CA LYS A 240 15.27 -0.99 -2.34
C LYS A 240 16.61 -1.42 -1.73
N SER A 241 17.67 -0.63 -1.90
CA SER A 241 19.00 -0.89 -1.29
C SER A 241 18.92 -0.86 0.24
N PHE A 242 18.47 0.24 0.84
CA PHE A 242 18.36 0.35 2.30
C PHE A 242 17.43 -0.72 2.89
N TYR A 243 16.31 -1.00 2.23
CA TYR A 243 15.37 -2.04 2.63
C TYR A 243 15.97 -3.45 2.60
N THR A 244 16.69 -3.78 1.53
CA THR A 244 17.34 -5.10 1.37
C THR A 244 18.44 -5.28 2.42
N LYS A 245 19.24 -4.23 2.69
CA LYS A 245 20.25 -4.23 3.76
C LYS A 245 19.61 -4.44 5.13
N ALA A 246 18.52 -3.74 5.44
CA ALA A 246 17.79 -3.92 6.70
C ALA A 246 17.23 -5.35 6.84
N THR A 247 16.59 -5.87 5.79
CA THR A 247 16.05 -7.23 5.76
C THR A 247 17.14 -8.28 5.99
N LEU A 248 18.28 -8.15 5.30
CA LEU A 248 19.42 -9.05 5.47
C LEU A 248 20.01 -9.01 6.90
N LEU A 249 20.12 -7.83 7.53
CA LEU A 249 20.57 -7.71 8.91
C LEU A 249 19.61 -8.38 9.91
N TYR A 250 18.31 -8.36 9.64
CA TYR A 250 17.31 -9.07 10.44
C TYR A 250 17.43 -10.59 10.24
N ASP A 251 17.52 -11.05 8.99
CA ASP A 251 17.55 -12.46 8.64
C ASP A 251 18.78 -13.20 9.15
N MET A 252 19.95 -12.53 9.12
CA MET A 252 21.20 -13.05 9.67
C MET A 252 21.28 -12.91 11.22
N GLY A 253 20.24 -12.42 11.88
CA GLY A 253 20.20 -12.27 13.34
C GLY A 253 21.23 -11.27 13.91
N CYS A 254 21.59 -10.24 13.13
CA CYS A 254 22.57 -9.23 13.53
C CYS A 254 22.04 -8.38 14.70
N GLU A 255 20.75 -8.04 14.69
CA GLU A 255 20.09 -7.40 15.83
C GLU A 255 19.50 -8.44 16.78
N LYS A 256 19.75 -8.26 18.08
CA LYS A 256 19.34 -9.19 19.15
C LYS A 256 18.42 -8.53 20.17
N GLN A 257 18.38 -7.21 20.22
CA GLN A 257 17.55 -6.46 21.16
C GLN A 257 16.13 -6.36 20.62
N GLN A 258 15.16 -6.90 21.37
CA GLN A 258 13.76 -6.95 20.97
C GLN A 258 13.17 -5.58 20.62
N LEU A 259 13.55 -4.52 21.34
CA LEU A 259 13.11 -3.15 21.05
C LEU A 259 13.60 -2.66 19.68
N TYR A 260 14.84 -2.95 19.29
CA TYR A 260 15.38 -2.56 17.98
C TYR A 260 14.80 -3.42 16.85
N MET A 261 14.60 -4.73 17.07
CA MET A 261 13.86 -5.59 16.14
C MET A 261 12.43 -5.10 15.90
N LEU A 262 11.75 -4.67 16.98
CA LEU A 262 10.41 -4.09 16.94
C LEU A 262 10.39 -2.77 16.15
N GLN A 263 11.29 -1.84 16.49
CA GLN A 263 11.37 -0.53 15.85
C GLN A 263 11.65 -0.63 14.35
N GLY A 264 12.63 -1.44 13.94
CA GLY A 264 12.90 -1.67 12.51
C GLY A 264 11.74 -2.38 11.80
N SER A 265 11.09 -3.37 12.41
CA SER A 265 9.89 -4.02 11.83
C SER A 265 8.72 -3.04 11.64
N ILE A 266 8.55 -2.05 12.54
CA ILE A 266 7.57 -0.97 12.34
C ILE A 266 7.97 -0.10 11.16
N MET A 267 9.25 0.24 10.98
CA MET A 267 9.69 1.00 9.80
C MET A 267 9.51 0.20 8.50
N LEU A 268 9.92 -1.06 8.45
CA LEU A 268 9.83 -1.88 7.23
C LEU A 268 8.37 -2.19 6.81
N SER A 269 7.42 -2.16 7.74
CA SER A 269 5.97 -2.29 7.42
C SER A 269 5.33 -1.06 6.77
N SER A 270 6.12 -0.05 6.39
CA SER A 270 5.66 1.10 5.59
C SER A 270 5.85 0.92 4.08
N LEU A 271 6.56 -0.12 3.67
CA LEU A 271 7.20 -0.19 2.35
C LEU A 271 6.69 -1.39 1.54
N SER A 272 6.59 -1.19 0.23
CA SER A 272 6.24 -2.23 -0.75
C SER A 272 6.99 -1.92 -2.03
N PHE A 273 7.72 -2.91 -2.57
CA PHE A 273 8.61 -2.72 -3.73
C PHE A 273 8.20 -3.54 -4.94
N SER A 274 7.67 -4.73 -4.70
CA SER A 274 7.09 -5.60 -5.71
C SER A 274 5.85 -6.30 -5.21
N TYR A 275 5.14 -6.96 -6.12
CA TYR A 275 4.14 -7.97 -5.79
C TYR A 275 4.42 -9.21 -6.65
N PRO A 276 4.69 -10.41 -6.08
CA PRO A 276 4.64 -10.76 -4.66
C PRO A 276 5.99 -10.68 -3.93
N MET A 277 6.07 -9.90 -2.85
CA MET A 277 7.20 -9.98 -1.90
C MET A 277 7.00 -11.13 -0.90
N ASP A 278 8.06 -11.83 -0.50
CA ASP A 278 8.02 -12.75 0.66
C ASP A 278 7.78 -11.99 1.98
N LYS A 279 8.62 -10.99 2.23
CA LYS A 279 8.52 -10.10 3.39
C LYS A 279 7.91 -8.78 2.96
N ASP A 280 6.60 -8.75 2.82
CA ASP A 280 5.88 -7.49 2.53
C ASP A 280 5.60 -6.68 3.81
N TYR A 281 4.83 -5.61 3.68
CA TYR A 281 4.38 -4.80 4.81
C TYR A 281 3.53 -5.58 5.83
N ARG A 282 2.79 -6.63 5.41
CA ARG A 282 1.96 -7.50 6.27
C ARG A 282 2.84 -8.41 7.12
N TYR A 283 3.92 -8.95 6.54
CA TYR A 283 4.93 -9.71 7.27
C TYR A 283 5.55 -8.86 8.38
N TRP A 284 6.09 -7.69 8.04
CA TRP A 284 6.78 -6.83 9.01
C TRP A 284 5.86 -6.31 10.11
N LEU A 285 4.59 -5.99 9.80
CA LEU A 285 3.62 -5.57 10.79
C LEU A 285 3.23 -6.73 11.73
N SER A 286 3.06 -7.93 11.20
CA SER A 286 2.78 -9.13 12.00
C SER A 286 3.97 -9.47 12.92
N ASN A 287 5.20 -9.32 12.41
CA ASN A 287 6.41 -9.49 13.21
C ASN A 287 6.52 -8.44 14.34
N ALA A 288 6.25 -7.17 14.03
CA ALA A 288 6.22 -6.09 15.01
C ALA A 288 5.14 -6.32 16.07
N GLY A 289 3.93 -6.71 15.66
CA GLY A 289 2.83 -7.06 16.57
C GLY A 289 3.17 -8.24 17.50
N ARG A 290 3.82 -9.28 16.98
CA ARG A 290 4.34 -10.43 17.75
C ARG A 290 5.36 -9.98 18.80
N ILE A 291 6.34 -9.15 18.44
CA ILE A 291 7.36 -8.69 19.38
C ILE A 291 6.75 -7.75 20.44
N ALA A 292 5.90 -6.81 20.04
CA ALA A 292 5.25 -5.89 20.98
C ALA A 292 4.31 -6.58 21.97
N THR A 293 3.57 -7.61 21.53
CA THR A 293 2.72 -8.42 22.42
C THR A 293 3.56 -9.29 23.35
N GLN A 294 4.64 -9.90 22.87
CA GLN A 294 5.62 -10.63 23.69
C GLN A 294 6.29 -9.72 24.75
N MET A 295 6.59 -8.46 24.41
CA MET A 295 7.11 -7.44 25.33
C MET A 295 6.03 -6.82 26.25
N GLY A 296 4.75 -7.18 26.10
CA GLY A 296 3.66 -6.71 26.95
C GLY A 296 3.15 -5.29 26.68
N LEU A 297 3.49 -4.65 25.56
CA LEU A 297 3.11 -3.25 25.25
C LEU A 297 1.59 -3.01 25.16
N HIS A 298 0.82 -4.09 24.99
CA HIS A 298 -0.65 -4.11 24.97
C HIS A 298 -1.30 -4.10 26.37
N ARG A 299 -0.49 -4.15 27.44
CA ARG A 299 -0.93 -4.26 28.84
C ARG A 299 -0.46 -3.09 29.71
N ASN A 300 -1.40 -2.34 30.29
CA ASN A 300 -1.09 -1.16 31.10
C ASN A 300 -0.29 -1.49 32.36
N TYR A 301 -0.60 -2.61 33.03
CA TYR A 301 0.12 -3.03 34.24
C TYR A 301 1.60 -3.36 33.98
N VAL A 302 1.97 -3.77 32.75
CA VAL A 302 3.37 -3.99 32.39
C VAL A 302 4.08 -2.64 32.30
N CYS A 303 3.43 -1.67 31.66
CA CYS A 303 3.90 -0.29 31.55
C CYS A 303 4.04 0.42 32.91
N GLU A 304 3.26 0.06 33.94
CA GLU A 304 3.39 0.60 35.31
C GLU A 304 4.65 0.14 36.05
N ASN A 305 5.26 -0.97 35.63
CA ASN A 305 6.52 -1.48 36.20
C ASN A 305 7.79 -0.91 35.51
N LEU A 306 7.63 0.00 34.55
CA LEU A 306 8.71 0.63 33.82
C LEU A 306 9.04 2.02 34.35
N GLY A 307 10.31 2.44 34.21
CA GLY A 307 10.66 3.85 34.40
C GLY A 307 9.92 4.75 33.40
N ALA A 308 9.53 5.96 33.82
CA ALA A 308 8.65 6.85 33.06
C ALA A 308 9.07 7.03 31.58
N ARG A 309 10.36 7.23 31.30
CA ARG A 309 10.92 7.35 29.93
C ARG A 309 10.59 6.14 29.04
N SER A 310 10.72 4.93 29.57
CA SER A 310 10.37 3.68 28.87
C SER A 310 8.86 3.49 28.76
N GLN A 311 8.09 3.88 29.79
CA GLN A 311 6.63 3.85 29.76
C GLN A 311 6.07 4.74 28.64
N ARG A 312 6.54 5.99 28.55
CA ARG A 312 6.23 6.96 27.48
C ARG A 312 6.51 6.34 26.10
N LEU A 313 7.73 5.86 25.90
CA LEU A 313 8.16 5.23 24.64
C LEU A 313 7.29 4.04 24.23
N PHE A 314 7.03 3.11 25.16
CA PHE A 314 6.26 1.89 24.89
C PHE A 314 4.80 2.21 24.55
N ARG A 315 4.21 3.22 25.20
CA ARG A 315 2.88 3.72 24.85
C ARG A 315 2.85 4.36 23.45
N ARG A 316 3.84 5.18 23.07
CA ARG A 316 3.97 5.71 21.70
C ARG A 316 4.05 4.57 20.67
N ILE A 317 4.92 3.59 20.89
CA ILE A 317 5.09 2.42 20.00
C ILE A 317 3.78 1.62 19.87
N TRP A 318 3.07 1.38 20.98
CA TRP A 318 1.79 0.67 20.96
C TRP A 318 0.74 1.38 20.11
N TRP A 319 0.59 2.70 20.27
CA TRP A 319 -0.38 3.47 19.48
C TRP A 319 0.01 3.57 17.99
N VAL A 320 1.31 3.61 17.65
CA VAL A 320 1.75 3.49 16.24
C VAL A 320 1.33 2.15 15.62
N LEU A 321 1.52 1.04 16.35
CA LEU A 321 1.07 -0.29 15.91
C LEU A 321 -0.45 -0.37 15.76
N TYR A 322 -1.19 0.11 16.76
CA TYR A 322 -2.65 0.10 16.74
C TYR A 322 -3.20 0.94 15.57
N ASN A 323 -2.66 2.14 15.36
CA ASN A 323 -3.03 3.02 14.25
C ASN A 323 -2.72 2.37 12.89
N ARG A 324 -1.54 1.73 12.72
CA ARG A 324 -1.18 1.05 11.46
C ARG A 324 -2.07 -0.17 11.18
N ASP A 325 -2.29 -1.05 12.15
CA ASP A 325 -3.17 -2.21 11.98
C ASP A 325 -4.63 -1.79 11.71
N THR A 326 -5.05 -0.63 12.24
CA THR A 326 -6.36 -0.06 11.93
C THR A 326 -6.38 0.52 10.51
N LEU A 327 -5.37 1.31 10.14
CA LEU A 327 -5.20 1.92 8.82
C LEU A 327 -5.33 0.86 7.71
N LEU A 328 -4.57 -0.23 7.76
CA LEU A 328 -4.59 -1.27 6.72
C LEU A 328 -5.97 -1.96 6.62
N ALA A 329 -6.62 -2.21 7.76
CA ALA A 329 -7.95 -2.83 7.81
C ALA A 329 -9.09 -1.87 7.40
N ILE A 330 -8.98 -0.55 7.63
CA ILE A 330 -9.90 0.44 7.04
C ILE A 330 -9.73 0.39 5.52
N SER A 331 -8.50 0.53 5.03
CA SER A 331 -8.15 0.61 3.60
C SER A 331 -8.55 -0.62 2.78
N GLY A 332 -8.89 -1.75 3.41
CA GLY A 332 -9.07 -3.03 2.72
C GLY A 332 -7.76 -3.62 2.18
N ILE A 333 -6.62 -3.22 2.78
CA ILE A 333 -5.31 -3.78 2.44
C ILE A 333 -5.10 -5.07 3.26
N ASP A 334 -5.50 -5.06 4.54
CA ASP A 334 -5.65 -6.27 5.35
C ASP A 334 -7.14 -6.64 5.48
N ASN A 335 -7.46 -7.93 5.34
CA ASN A 335 -8.83 -8.44 5.54
C ASN A 335 -9.19 -8.59 7.03
N LEU A 336 -8.21 -8.65 7.93
CA LEU A 336 -8.40 -8.91 9.36
C LEU A 336 -7.48 -8.06 10.22
N ARG A 337 -8.01 -7.58 11.35
CA ARG A 337 -7.29 -6.89 12.42
C ARG A 337 -6.40 -7.85 13.21
N ARG A 338 -5.14 -7.49 13.47
CA ARG A 338 -4.23 -8.25 14.34
C ARG A 338 -4.55 -8.02 15.82
N PHE A 339 -4.94 -6.81 16.19
CA PHE A 339 -5.23 -6.47 17.58
C PHE A 339 -6.73 -6.46 17.86
N ASN A 340 -7.15 -7.30 18.81
CA ASN A 340 -8.52 -7.33 19.34
C ASN A 340 -8.58 -6.49 20.62
N GLU A 341 -9.44 -5.48 20.64
CA GLU A 341 -9.57 -4.52 21.73
C GLU A 341 -9.91 -5.18 23.08
N ARG A 342 -10.56 -6.35 23.09
CA ARG A 342 -10.93 -7.07 24.33
C ARG A 342 -9.73 -7.52 25.16
N TYR A 343 -8.54 -7.60 24.57
CA TYR A 343 -7.32 -8.07 25.24
C TYR A 343 -6.29 -6.96 25.49
N CYS A 344 -6.54 -5.75 24.98
CA CYS A 344 -5.63 -4.62 25.04
C CYS A 344 -6.16 -3.56 26.01
N ASP A 345 -5.39 -3.18 27.03
CA ASP A 345 -5.79 -2.19 28.04
C ASP A 345 -4.82 -1.00 28.21
N THR A 346 -3.83 -0.88 27.32
CA THR A 346 -2.85 0.23 27.29
C THR A 346 -3.53 1.60 27.32
N ALA A 347 -3.10 2.47 28.24
CA ALA A 347 -3.66 3.80 28.40
C ALA A 347 -3.60 4.66 27.12
N PRO A 348 -4.61 5.55 26.89
CA PRO A 348 -4.60 6.51 25.78
C PRO A 348 -3.35 7.38 25.76
N LEU A 349 -2.92 7.73 24.54
CA LEU A 349 -1.79 8.60 24.29
C LEU A 349 -2.07 10.05 24.76
N ARG A 350 -1.04 10.73 25.26
CA ARG A 350 -1.09 12.11 25.76
C ARG A 350 0.14 12.88 25.29
N GLU A 351 0.06 14.20 25.23
CA GLU A 351 1.22 15.05 24.86
C GLU A 351 2.41 14.87 25.82
N SER A 352 2.13 14.58 27.09
CA SER A 352 3.13 14.20 28.11
C SER A 352 3.80 12.85 27.86
N ASP A 353 3.44 12.11 26.81
CA ASP A 353 4.16 10.92 26.36
C ASP A 353 5.37 11.25 25.47
N TRP A 354 5.66 12.53 25.18
CA TRP A 354 6.90 12.96 24.53
C TRP A 354 7.97 13.36 25.55
N GLU A 355 9.12 13.80 25.04
CA GLU A 355 10.16 14.47 25.84
C GLU A 355 9.74 15.94 26.04
N ASP A 356 10.00 16.50 27.23
CA ASP A 356 9.87 17.95 27.44
C ASP A 356 11.03 18.66 26.73
N ASP A 357 10.84 19.93 26.34
CA ASP A 357 11.80 20.62 25.46
C ASP A 357 13.18 20.80 26.14
N ASP A 358 13.20 20.94 27.48
CA ASP A 358 14.40 20.97 28.31
C ASP A 358 15.13 19.61 28.43
N GLU A 359 14.51 18.48 28.02
CA GLU A 359 15.15 17.14 28.04
C GLU A 359 16.13 16.92 26.87
N ILE A 360 16.22 17.82 25.87
CA ILE A 360 17.12 17.69 24.71
C ILE A 360 18.44 18.46 24.95
N PRO A 361 19.58 17.75 25.11
CA PRO A 361 20.88 18.40 25.23
C PRO A 361 21.27 19.20 23.99
N ALA A 362 21.95 20.33 24.18
CA ALA A 362 22.35 21.24 23.11
C ALA A 362 23.27 20.59 22.06
N ASP A 363 24.03 19.55 22.44
CA ASP A 363 24.89 18.76 21.55
C ASP A 363 24.14 17.86 20.56
N LEU A 364 22.81 17.71 20.69
CA LEU A 364 21.97 16.91 19.78
C LEU A 364 21.04 17.76 18.89
N GLN A 365 21.04 19.08 19.08
CA GLN A 365 20.20 20.01 18.31
C GLN A 365 20.69 20.18 16.85
N ASP A 366 21.85 19.61 16.51
CA ASP A 366 22.33 19.49 15.14
C ASP A 366 21.50 18.51 14.30
N ILE A 367 20.83 17.52 14.93
CA ILE A 367 19.98 16.51 14.28
C ILE A 367 18.53 16.56 14.78
N LEU A 368 18.30 16.98 16.04
CA LEU A 368 16.98 16.95 16.69
C LEU A 368 16.32 18.33 16.75
N GLU A 369 15.24 18.49 15.99
CA GLU A 369 14.28 19.59 16.17
C GLU A 369 13.32 19.30 17.34
N LEU A 370 12.69 20.35 17.88
CA LEU A 370 11.66 20.23 18.91
C LEU A 370 10.38 19.62 18.32
N VAL A 371 9.70 18.75 19.07
CA VAL A 371 8.39 18.23 18.64
C VAL A 371 7.36 19.30 18.91
N SER A 372 6.78 19.89 17.85
CA SER A 372 5.79 20.95 18.03
C SER A 372 4.53 20.42 18.74
N PRO A 373 3.76 21.28 19.44
CA PRO A 373 2.48 20.87 20.04
C PRO A 373 1.53 20.25 19.01
N LEU A 374 1.54 20.73 17.76
CA LEU A 374 0.70 20.20 16.69
C LEU A 374 1.06 18.76 16.31
N GLN A 375 2.35 18.40 16.30
CA GLN A 375 2.81 17.02 16.10
C GLN A 375 2.37 16.10 17.25
N LYS A 376 2.44 16.56 18.52
CA LYS A 376 1.98 15.81 19.71
C LYS A 376 0.46 15.59 19.64
N LEU A 377 -0.31 16.64 19.38
CA LEU A 377 -1.76 16.61 19.25
C LEU A 377 -2.24 15.74 18.06
N PHE A 378 -1.56 15.81 16.91
CA PHE A 378 -1.85 14.96 15.76
C PHE A 378 -1.89 13.48 16.14
N MET A 379 -0.86 12.97 16.83
CA MET A 379 -0.80 11.56 17.22
C MET A 379 -1.85 11.18 18.28
N VAL A 380 -2.16 12.10 19.20
CA VAL A 380 -3.24 11.90 20.18
C VAL A 380 -4.59 11.77 19.47
N GLU A 381 -4.94 12.68 18.56
CA GLU A 381 -6.19 12.61 17.81
C GLU A 381 -6.23 11.45 16.81
N TYR A 382 -5.11 11.12 16.16
CA TYR A 382 -5.05 9.99 15.24
C TYR A 382 -5.26 8.64 15.96
N SER A 383 -4.85 8.54 17.24
CA SER A 383 -5.20 7.39 18.08
C SER A 383 -6.72 7.27 18.32
N LYS A 384 -7.43 8.40 18.52
CA LYS A 384 -8.89 8.42 18.70
C LYS A 384 -9.62 8.02 17.41
N VAL A 385 -9.22 8.55 16.25
CA VAL A 385 -9.73 8.12 14.94
C VAL A 385 -9.55 6.62 14.75
N SER A 386 -8.38 6.09 15.14
CA SER A 386 -8.07 4.67 15.03
C SER A 386 -8.95 3.81 15.95
N ILE A 387 -9.29 4.26 17.16
CA ILE A 387 -10.25 3.58 18.04
C ILE A 387 -11.64 3.53 17.40
N ILE A 388 -12.17 4.66 16.92
CA ILE A 388 -13.50 4.73 16.27
C ILE A 388 -13.53 3.81 15.04
N SER A 389 -12.44 3.79 14.28
CA SER A 389 -12.26 2.90 13.13
C SER A 389 -12.22 1.41 13.51
N GLY A 390 -11.57 1.05 14.62
CA GLY A 390 -11.59 -0.30 15.17
C GLY A 390 -13.00 -0.76 15.56
N LEU A 391 -13.78 0.13 16.20
CA LEU A 391 -15.21 -0.09 16.47
C LEU A 391 -16.00 -0.33 15.16
N PHE A 392 -15.77 0.50 14.14
CA PHE A 392 -16.41 0.35 12.84
C PHE A 392 -16.09 -1.00 12.17
N ILE A 393 -14.81 -1.40 12.12
CA ILE A 393 -14.40 -2.69 11.56
C ILE A 393 -15.10 -3.85 12.30
N ARG A 394 -15.12 -3.80 13.64
CA ARG A 394 -15.73 -4.83 14.48
C ARG A 394 -17.24 -4.97 14.27
N GLU A 395 -17.96 -3.85 14.15
CA GLU A 395 -19.43 -3.82 14.14
C GLU A 395 -20.04 -3.88 12.73
N PHE A 396 -19.34 -3.38 11.71
CA PHE A 396 -19.90 -3.20 10.36
C PHE A 396 -19.17 -3.98 9.26
N LYS A 397 -17.94 -4.49 9.49
CA LYS A 397 -17.22 -5.36 8.52
C LYS A 397 -17.26 -6.85 8.87
N ALA A 398 -17.86 -7.26 9.99
CA ALA A 398 -17.95 -8.66 10.37
C ALA A 398 -18.92 -9.45 9.43
N PRO A 399 -18.56 -10.67 8.95
CA PRO A 399 -19.38 -11.43 8.02
C PRO A 399 -20.80 -11.71 8.53
N ASN A 400 -21.79 -11.62 7.62
CA ASN A 400 -23.21 -11.88 7.90
C ASN A 400 -23.84 -11.02 9.01
N THR A 401 -23.23 -9.89 9.37
CA THR A 401 -23.75 -9.00 10.41
C THR A 401 -24.80 -8.05 9.85
N THR A 402 -26.02 -8.10 10.39
CA THR A 402 -27.00 -7.02 10.27
C THR A 402 -26.85 -6.07 11.44
N PHE A 403 -26.83 -4.77 11.19
CA PHE A 403 -26.72 -3.73 12.22
C PHE A 403 -28.01 -2.94 12.36
N SER A 404 -28.32 -2.55 13.59
CA SER A 404 -29.50 -1.78 13.98
C SER A 404 -29.34 -0.28 13.73
N GLN A 405 -30.47 0.44 13.67
CA GLN A 405 -30.47 1.91 13.62
C GLN A 405 -29.64 2.53 14.77
N ASP A 406 -29.76 1.98 15.97
CA ASP A 406 -29.00 2.46 17.14
C ASP A 406 -27.48 2.25 16.99
N GLU A 407 -27.03 1.21 16.28
CA GLU A 407 -25.61 1.00 15.97
C GLU A 407 -25.10 2.01 14.95
N ILE A 408 -25.87 2.25 13.89
CA ILE A 408 -25.59 3.27 12.87
C ILE A 408 -25.49 4.64 13.54
N ASP A 409 -26.45 5.00 14.39
CA ASP A 409 -26.48 6.30 15.07
C ASP A 409 -25.39 6.43 16.14
N ARG A 410 -25.03 5.36 16.85
CA ARG A 410 -23.85 5.38 17.75
C ARG A 410 -22.56 5.65 16.97
N MET A 411 -22.32 4.91 15.89
CA MET A 411 -21.11 5.07 15.06
C MET A 411 -21.03 6.48 14.45
N ASN A 412 -22.15 6.94 13.89
CA ASN A 412 -22.33 8.30 13.39
C ASN A 412 -21.95 9.36 14.45
N ASN A 413 -22.53 9.24 15.65
CA ASN A 413 -22.29 10.19 16.73
C ASN A 413 -20.83 10.18 17.21
N GLN A 414 -20.13 9.03 17.20
CA GLN A 414 -18.70 8.98 17.52
C GLN A 414 -17.85 9.81 16.54
N ILE A 415 -18.06 9.64 15.22
CA ILE A 415 -17.34 10.39 14.18
C ILE A 415 -17.60 11.90 14.30
N ILE A 416 -18.87 12.29 14.46
CA ILE A 416 -19.26 13.71 14.60
C ILE A 416 -18.73 14.31 15.90
N SER A 417 -18.81 13.57 17.02
CA SER A 417 -18.37 14.03 18.33
C SER A 417 -16.86 14.25 18.36
N TRP A 418 -16.09 13.33 17.78
CA TRP A 418 -14.64 13.49 17.64
C TRP A 418 -14.29 14.77 16.85
N ARG A 419 -14.87 14.94 15.65
CA ARG A 419 -14.58 16.11 14.80
C ARG A 419 -14.95 17.44 15.48
N LYS A 420 -16.01 17.47 16.28
CA LYS A 420 -16.43 18.65 17.07
C LYS A 420 -15.57 18.92 18.32
N GLN A 421 -14.81 17.94 18.79
CA GLN A 421 -13.96 18.02 19.98
C GLN A 421 -12.46 18.15 19.64
N LEU A 422 -12.14 18.40 18.36
CA LEU A 422 -10.77 18.69 17.95
C LEU A 422 -10.25 19.95 18.68
N PRO A 423 -9.00 19.92 19.20
CA PRO A 423 -8.35 21.09 19.79
C PRO A 423 -8.35 22.31 18.86
N VAL A 424 -8.40 23.52 19.44
CA VAL A 424 -8.49 24.77 18.68
C VAL A 424 -7.29 24.94 17.74
N GLU A 425 -6.12 24.49 18.20
CA GLU A 425 -4.85 24.44 17.47
C GLU A 425 -4.98 23.68 16.15
N ILE A 426 -5.68 22.54 16.13
CA ILE A 426 -5.92 21.75 14.92
C ILE A 426 -6.94 22.46 14.02
N THR A 427 -8.01 23.02 14.59
CA THR A 427 -9.08 23.67 13.80
C THR A 427 -8.63 24.99 13.15
N HIS A 428 -7.74 25.74 13.80
CA HIS A 428 -7.21 27.01 13.31
C HIS A 428 -5.97 26.83 12.42
N ALA A 429 -5.21 25.74 12.57
CA ALA A 429 -4.02 25.47 11.75
C ALA A 429 -4.24 25.62 10.23
N LEU A 430 -5.43 25.29 9.71
CA LEU A 430 -5.76 25.43 8.28
C LEU A 430 -6.24 26.84 7.86
N GLN A 431 -6.22 27.82 8.77
CA GLN A 431 -6.62 29.21 8.54
C GLN A 431 -5.42 30.16 8.45
N ASP A 432 -4.33 29.87 9.19
CA ASP A 432 -3.11 30.70 9.20
C ASP A 432 -2.08 30.28 8.11
N GLU A 433 -1.00 31.06 7.95
CA GLU A 433 0.10 30.83 6.98
C GLU A 433 0.66 29.40 6.95
N TRP A 434 1.01 28.89 5.77
CA TRP A 434 1.36 27.49 5.57
C TRP A 434 2.70 27.08 6.22
N SER A 435 2.79 25.84 6.72
CA SER A 435 4.01 25.24 7.27
C SER A 435 4.01 23.71 7.16
N SER A 436 5.18 23.07 7.27
CA SER A 436 5.35 21.61 7.17
C SER A 436 4.49 20.83 8.16
N ASP A 437 4.40 21.26 9.42
CA ASP A 437 3.58 20.61 10.45
C ASP A 437 2.08 20.55 10.11
N LYS A 438 1.58 21.50 9.30
CA LYS A 438 0.16 21.57 8.92
C LYS A 438 -0.25 20.45 7.96
N VAL A 439 0.73 19.79 7.31
CA VAL A 439 0.50 18.55 6.55
C VAL A 439 -0.16 17.49 7.44
N LEU A 440 0.23 17.39 8.71
CA LEU A 440 -0.33 16.41 9.65
C LEU A 440 -1.82 16.64 9.92
N VAL A 441 -2.28 17.90 9.90
CA VAL A 441 -3.70 18.23 10.04
C VAL A 441 -4.49 17.78 8.81
N LEU A 442 -3.97 17.97 7.59
CA LEU A 442 -4.58 17.43 6.38
C LEU A 442 -4.66 15.91 6.43
N VAL A 443 -3.60 15.23 6.88
CA VAL A 443 -3.56 13.77 7.05
C VAL A 443 -4.62 13.30 8.05
N LEU A 444 -4.72 13.93 9.23
CA LEU A 444 -5.70 13.58 10.26
C LEU A 444 -7.14 13.73 9.77
N LEU A 445 -7.46 14.85 9.11
CA LEU A 445 -8.80 15.10 8.58
C LEU A 445 -9.14 14.16 7.43
N ALA A 446 -8.19 13.89 6.51
CA ALA A 446 -8.40 12.91 5.45
C ALA A 446 -8.64 11.49 6.01
N MET A 447 -7.94 11.08 7.07
CA MET A 447 -8.21 9.81 7.75
C MET A 447 -9.63 9.75 8.32
N GLY A 448 -10.08 10.82 8.98
CA GLY A 448 -11.43 10.92 9.52
C GLY A 448 -12.53 10.95 8.45
N TYR A 449 -12.32 11.68 7.35
CA TYR A 449 -13.27 11.70 6.23
C TYR A 449 -13.29 10.39 5.44
N ARG A 450 -12.16 9.69 5.31
CA ARG A 450 -12.12 8.35 4.71
C ARG A 450 -12.90 7.35 5.54
N LEU A 451 -12.74 7.36 6.87
CA LEU A 451 -13.55 6.55 7.78
C LEU A 451 -15.05 6.82 7.56
N GLU A 452 -15.44 8.10 7.50
CA GLU A 452 -16.83 8.48 7.27
C GLU A 452 -17.36 8.03 5.90
N ALA A 453 -16.59 8.18 4.83
CA ALA A 453 -16.96 7.72 3.48
C ALA A 453 -17.14 6.18 3.43
N VAL A 454 -16.20 5.44 4.02
CA VAL A 454 -16.22 3.98 4.12
C VAL A 454 -17.39 3.49 4.98
N PHE A 455 -17.69 4.16 6.10
CA PHE A 455 -18.86 3.88 6.93
C PHE A 455 -20.16 4.15 6.17
N CYS A 456 -20.29 5.31 5.53
CA CYS A 456 -21.49 5.66 4.78
C CYS A 456 -21.74 4.69 3.61
N ARG A 457 -20.67 4.22 2.95
CA ARG A 457 -20.72 3.17 1.94
C ARG A 457 -21.33 1.88 2.50
N ALA A 458 -20.76 1.33 3.57
CA ALA A 458 -21.22 0.07 4.16
C ALA A 458 -22.70 0.13 4.61
N VAL A 459 -23.12 1.24 5.22
CA VAL A 459 -24.50 1.44 5.67
C VAL A 459 -25.46 1.68 4.48
N LYS A 460 -25.03 2.38 3.43
CA LYS A 460 -25.79 2.54 2.19
C LYS A 460 -26.09 1.18 1.54
N ASP A 461 -25.11 0.28 1.52
CA ASP A 461 -25.27 -1.06 0.96
C ASP A 461 -26.25 -1.91 1.80
N HIS A 462 -26.25 -1.78 3.13
CA HIS A 462 -27.26 -2.39 4.01
C HIS A 462 -28.68 -1.85 3.79
N TYR A 463 -28.83 -0.54 3.57
CA TYR A 463 -30.14 0.01 3.23
C TYR A 463 -30.62 -0.40 1.83
N ARG A 464 -29.70 -0.63 0.89
CA ARG A 464 -30.02 -1.21 -0.42
C ARG A 464 -30.55 -2.65 -0.28
N THR A 465 -29.99 -3.49 0.60
CA THR A 465 -30.46 -4.88 0.79
C THR A 465 -31.74 -4.99 1.62
N THR A 466 -32.00 -4.06 2.54
CA THR A 466 -33.23 -4.01 3.34
C THR A 466 -34.39 -3.27 2.66
N GLY A 467 -34.12 -2.47 1.63
CA GLY A 467 -35.11 -1.76 0.83
C GLY A 467 -35.49 -0.36 1.32
N ASP A 468 -34.85 0.17 2.37
CA ASP A 468 -35.06 1.56 2.80
C ASP A 468 -34.32 2.54 1.88
N LEU A 469 -34.98 2.89 0.78
CA LEU A 469 -34.47 3.87 -0.17
C LEU A 469 -34.24 5.25 0.48
N THR A 470 -34.99 5.66 1.49
CA THR A 470 -34.86 7.01 2.07
C THR A 470 -33.56 7.12 2.87
N SER A 471 -33.29 6.13 3.72
CA SER A 471 -32.04 6.08 4.49
C SER A 471 -30.83 5.78 3.59
N MET A 472 -30.99 4.95 2.55
CA MET A 472 -29.97 4.74 1.52
C MET A 472 -29.55 6.07 0.85
N HIS A 473 -30.50 6.89 0.39
CA HIS A 473 -30.19 8.18 -0.24
C HIS A 473 -29.51 9.16 0.74
N ARG A 474 -29.96 9.22 2.00
CA ARG A 474 -29.33 10.04 3.05
C ARG A 474 -27.87 9.64 3.28
N MET A 475 -27.59 8.34 3.34
CA MET A 475 -26.21 7.85 3.50
C MET A 475 -25.36 8.08 2.25
N GLY A 476 -25.94 8.00 1.05
CA GLY A 476 -25.26 8.37 -0.21
C GLY A 476 -24.84 9.85 -0.25
N GLN A 477 -25.76 10.77 0.05
CA GLN A 477 -25.45 12.21 0.13
C GLN A 477 -24.32 12.51 1.13
N ARG A 478 -24.32 11.81 2.27
CA ARG A 478 -23.28 11.97 3.28
C ARG A 478 -21.94 11.37 2.84
N GLN A 479 -21.94 10.21 2.19
CA GLN A 479 -20.75 9.62 1.57
C GLN A 479 -20.09 10.65 0.64
N GLU A 480 -20.87 11.24 -0.27
CA GLU A 480 -20.40 12.25 -1.23
C GLU A 480 -19.88 13.51 -0.54
N THR A 481 -20.53 13.97 0.54
CA THR A 481 -20.04 15.09 1.36
C THR A 481 -18.67 14.78 1.96
N SER A 482 -18.50 13.61 2.59
CA SER A 482 -17.21 13.20 3.17
C SER A 482 -16.12 13.01 2.11
N MET A 483 -16.47 12.54 0.90
CA MET A 483 -15.55 12.45 -0.23
C MET A 483 -15.12 13.85 -0.71
N PHE A 484 -16.03 14.81 -0.82
CA PHE A 484 -15.74 16.19 -1.23
C PHE A 484 -14.81 16.93 -0.26
N GLU A 485 -15.06 16.79 1.05
CA GLU A 485 -14.18 17.33 2.09
C GLU A 485 -12.77 16.71 2.01
N LEU A 486 -12.67 15.40 1.73
CA LEU A 486 -11.40 14.73 1.55
C LEU A 486 -10.64 15.23 0.31
N SER A 487 -11.32 15.38 -0.83
CA SER A 487 -10.75 15.99 -2.04
C SER A 487 -10.22 17.40 -1.77
N SER A 488 -10.93 18.17 -0.94
CA SER A 488 -10.54 19.52 -0.56
C SER A 488 -9.26 19.54 0.29
N MET A 489 -8.99 18.49 1.08
CA MET A 489 -7.70 18.34 1.79
C MET A 489 -6.56 18.04 0.81
N ILE A 490 -6.80 17.18 -0.20
CA ILE A 490 -5.80 16.85 -1.24
C ILE A 490 -5.51 18.06 -2.12
N GLN A 491 -6.56 18.76 -2.57
CA GLN A 491 -6.43 19.99 -3.36
C GLN A 491 -5.67 21.08 -2.59
N ARG A 492 -5.91 21.23 -1.28
CA ARG A 492 -5.15 22.17 -0.44
C ARG A 492 -3.67 21.76 -0.30
N ALA A 493 -3.35 20.47 -0.23
CA ALA A 493 -1.97 20.00 -0.24
C ALA A 493 -1.25 20.30 -1.57
N SER A 494 -1.91 20.08 -2.71
CA SER A 494 -1.38 20.40 -4.05
C SER A 494 -1.20 21.91 -4.24
N LEU A 495 -2.20 22.72 -3.86
CA LEU A 495 -2.17 24.18 -3.98
C LEU A 495 -1.10 24.87 -3.11
N HIS A 496 -0.63 24.21 -2.05
CA HIS A 496 0.51 24.66 -1.24
C HIS A 496 1.81 23.89 -1.55
N GLU A 497 1.86 23.13 -2.65
CA GLU A 497 3.05 22.40 -3.15
C GLU A 497 3.64 21.39 -2.14
N VAL A 498 2.82 20.81 -1.26
CA VAL A 498 3.25 19.92 -0.15
C VAL A 498 2.75 18.48 -0.26
N LEU A 499 2.23 18.04 -1.41
CA LEU A 499 1.89 16.63 -1.61
C LEU A 499 3.10 15.70 -1.41
N HIS A 500 4.31 16.14 -1.79
CA HIS A 500 5.56 15.42 -1.55
C HIS A 500 5.91 15.22 -0.05
N LEU A 501 5.33 16.04 0.84
CA LEU A 501 5.46 15.88 2.30
C LEU A 501 4.38 14.97 2.90
N CYS A 502 3.37 14.59 2.13
CA CYS A 502 2.31 13.72 2.61
C CYS A 502 2.78 12.25 2.68
N PRO A 503 2.49 11.51 3.78
CA PRO A 503 2.76 10.08 3.84
C PRO A 503 1.89 9.31 2.85
N LEU A 504 2.37 8.16 2.37
CA LEU A 504 1.64 7.25 1.47
C LEU A 504 0.18 7.01 1.90
N SER A 505 -0.08 6.94 3.21
CA SER A 505 -1.42 6.75 3.76
C SER A 505 -2.41 7.85 3.37
N PHE A 506 -1.96 9.09 3.14
CA PHE A 506 -2.78 10.18 2.59
C PHE A 506 -3.21 9.86 1.15
N MET A 507 -2.28 9.38 0.32
CA MET A 507 -2.58 9.00 -1.06
C MET A 507 -3.47 7.77 -1.16
N THR A 508 -3.38 6.81 -0.22
CA THR A 508 -4.39 5.73 -0.14
C THR A 508 -5.79 6.26 0.14
N CYS A 509 -5.94 7.44 0.77
CA CYS A 509 -7.25 8.09 0.94
C CYS A 509 -7.76 8.65 -0.39
N ALA A 510 -6.90 9.28 -1.19
CA ALA A 510 -7.21 9.73 -2.55
C ALA A 510 -7.69 8.56 -3.43
N SER A 511 -6.92 7.46 -3.48
CA SER A 511 -7.29 6.25 -4.23
C SER A 511 -8.63 5.66 -3.75
N THR A 512 -8.89 5.68 -2.44
CA THR A 512 -10.17 5.17 -1.88
C THR A 512 -11.37 5.98 -2.40
N ILE A 513 -11.29 7.31 -2.39
CA ILE A 513 -12.42 8.15 -2.88
C ILE A 513 -12.54 8.13 -4.41
N LEU A 514 -11.42 8.04 -5.14
CA LEU A 514 -11.41 7.95 -6.60
C LEU A 514 -12.15 6.69 -7.08
N ALA A 515 -11.91 5.54 -6.43
CA ALA A 515 -12.65 4.31 -6.70
C ALA A 515 -14.15 4.43 -6.38
N MET A 516 -14.52 5.09 -5.28
CA MET A 516 -15.92 5.36 -4.95
C MET A 516 -16.60 6.32 -5.95
N ARG A 517 -15.87 7.30 -6.51
CA ARG A 517 -16.40 8.18 -7.57
C ARG A 517 -16.69 7.40 -8.84
N ILE A 518 -15.74 6.57 -9.29
CA ILE A 518 -15.90 5.73 -10.48
C ILE A 518 -17.12 4.82 -10.31
N GLU A 519 -17.27 4.15 -9.16
CA GLU A 519 -18.45 3.34 -8.87
C GLU A 519 -19.77 4.14 -8.94
N ILE A 520 -19.86 5.32 -8.30
CA ILE A 520 -21.08 6.15 -8.36
C ILE A 520 -21.37 6.57 -9.81
N VAL A 521 -20.33 6.84 -10.60
CA VAL A 521 -20.42 7.21 -12.01
C VAL A 521 -20.86 6.05 -12.90
N LEU A 522 -20.58 4.80 -12.52
CA LEU A 522 -21.03 3.58 -13.21
C LEU A 522 -22.45 3.14 -12.83
N ASP A 523 -23.02 3.64 -11.73
CA ASP A 523 -24.40 3.36 -11.32
C ASP A 523 -25.40 3.96 -12.35
N PRO A 524 -26.23 3.15 -13.04
CA PRO A 524 -27.20 3.65 -14.03
C PRO A 524 -28.25 4.62 -13.45
N ALA A 525 -28.43 4.66 -12.14
CA ALA A 525 -29.33 5.62 -11.48
C ALA A 525 -28.72 7.03 -11.32
N THR A 526 -27.44 7.24 -11.66
CA THR A 526 -26.75 8.52 -11.43
C THR A 526 -27.20 9.62 -12.40
N ASN A 527 -27.51 10.80 -11.83
CA ASN A 527 -27.99 11.97 -12.57
C ASN A 527 -26.95 12.49 -13.60
N PRO A 528 -27.33 12.74 -14.87
CA PRO A 528 -26.41 13.22 -15.91
C PRO A 528 -25.64 14.52 -15.59
N ARG A 529 -26.22 15.45 -14.80
CA ARG A 529 -25.51 16.67 -14.37
C ARG A 529 -24.42 16.36 -13.35
N LYS A 530 -24.69 15.41 -12.45
CA LYS A 530 -23.76 14.94 -11.43
C LYS A 530 -22.63 14.11 -12.05
N LEU A 531 -22.95 13.30 -13.06
CA LEU A 531 -22.00 12.54 -13.87
C LEU A 531 -20.91 13.46 -14.47
N ALA A 532 -21.28 14.59 -15.06
CA ALA A 532 -20.32 15.54 -15.66
C ALA A 532 -19.35 16.13 -14.61
N VAL A 533 -19.86 16.52 -13.44
CA VAL A 533 -19.03 17.05 -12.34
C VAL A 533 -18.11 15.96 -11.76
N MET A 534 -18.63 14.76 -11.54
CA MET A 534 -17.85 13.63 -11.01
C MET A 534 -16.77 13.17 -11.99
N LYS A 535 -17.02 13.19 -13.30
CA LYS A 535 -15.98 12.95 -14.32
C LYS A 535 -14.81 13.93 -14.17
N ALA A 536 -15.07 15.24 -14.09
CA ALA A 536 -14.00 16.23 -13.91
C ALA A 536 -13.21 16.00 -12.60
N GLN A 537 -13.89 15.63 -11.52
CA GLN A 537 -13.25 15.29 -10.24
C GLN A 537 -12.38 14.03 -10.31
N ILE A 538 -12.80 12.99 -11.05
CA ILE A 538 -12.01 11.75 -11.26
C ILE A 538 -10.64 12.07 -11.90
N PHE A 539 -10.60 12.90 -12.95
CA PHE A 539 -9.33 13.27 -13.59
C PHE A 539 -8.46 14.16 -12.69
N SER A 540 -9.05 15.11 -11.96
CA SER A 540 -8.31 15.94 -10.99
C SER A 540 -7.71 15.11 -9.85
N GLU A 541 -8.45 14.14 -9.33
CA GLU A 541 -7.97 13.25 -8.25
C GLU A 541 -6.91 12.27 -8.76
N LEU A 542 -7.03 11.77 -9.99
CA LEU A 542 -6.00 10.94 -10.62
C LEU A 542 -4.69 11.71 -10.79
N GLU A 543 -4.75 13.00 -11.15
CA GLU A 543 -3.55 13.84 -11.27
C GLU A 543 -2.83 14.00 -9.93
N TYR A 544 -3.54 14.24 -8.83
CA TYR A 544 -2.92 14.31 -7.49
C TYR A 544 -2.26 12.99 -7.06
N VAL A 545 -2.82 11.84 -7.47
CA VAL A 545 -2.19 10.52 -7.26
C VAL A 545 -0.94 10.38 -8.14
N ARG A 546 -0.97 10.85 -9.39
CA ARG A 546 0.16 10.83 -10.34
C ARG A 546 1.31 11.74 -9.89
N GLU A 547 1.03 12.96 -9.46
CA GLU A 547 1.99 13.90 -8.85
C GLU A 547 2.78 13.23 -7.70
N SER A 548 2.08 12.45 -6.88
CA SER A 548 2.68 11.77 -5.73
C SER A 548 3.54 10.54 -6.09
N CYS A 549 3.48 10.03 -7.32
CA CYS A 549 4.34 8.92 -7.76
C CYS A 549 5.83 9.27 -7.72
N GLU A 550 6.19 10.56 -7.90
CA GLU A 550 7.58 11.02 -7.80
C GLU A 550 8.23 10.74 -6.43
N SER A 551 7.43 10.69 -5.37
CA SER A 551 7.87 10.37 -4.00
C SER A 551 7.56 8.92 -3.63
N TRP A 552 6.43 8.38 -4.13
CA TRP A 552 5.87 7.09 -3.74
C TRP A 552 5.67 6.16 -4.95
N ASN A 553 6.75 5.52 -5.40
CA ASN A 553 6.75 4.65 -6.59
C ASN A 553 5.68 3.54 -6.57
N SER A 554 5.27 3.04 -5.40
CA SER A 554 4.19 2.05 -5.26
C SER A 554 2.82 2.53 -5.74
N LEU A 555 2.63 3.85 -5.94
CA LEU A 555 1.42 4.43 -6.51
C LEU A 555 1.33 4.25 -8.03
N ILE A 556 2.43 3.95 -8.73
CA ILE A 556 2.45 3.77 -10.20
C ILE A 556 1.47 2.68 -10.62
N TRP A 557 1.48 1.53 -9.93
CA TRP A 557 0.53 0.42 -10.15
C TRP A 557 -0.92 0.85 -9.96
N THR A 558 -1.17 1.72 -8.97
CA THR A 558 -2.52 2.23 -8.66
C THR A 558 -2.99 3.24 -9.70
N VAL A 559 -2.11 4.12 -10.19
CA VAL A 559 -2.42 5.05 -11.30
C VAL A 559 -2.79 4.26 -12.57
N ARG A 560 -1.97 3.28 -12.97
CA ARG A 560 -2.23 2.42 -14.13
C ARG A 560 -3.55 1.68 -14.04
N MET A 561 -3.87 1.11 -12.87
CA MET A 561 -5.17 0.46 -12.62
C MET A 561 -6.34 1.44 -12.84
N PHE A 562 -6.24 2.68 -12.36
CA PHE A 562 -7.28 3.69 -12.58
C PHE A 562 -7.37 4.10 -14.06
N GLU A 563 -6.25 4.31 -14.73
CA GLU A 563 -6.20 4.67 -16.16
C GLU A 563 -6.85 3.59 -17.04
N ALA A 564 -6.50 2.32 -16.81
CA ALA A 564 -7.10 1.17 -17.49
C ALA A 564 -8.62 1.13 -17.28
N VAL A 565 -9.10 1.31 -16.04
CA VAL A 565 -10.54 1.32 -15.75
C VAL A 565 -11.25 2.53 -16.39
N ILE A 566 -10.66 3.73 -16.37
CA ILE A 566 -11.24 4.94 -16.96
C ILE A 566 -11.36 4.84 -18.48
N ALA A 567 -10.33 4.32 -19.15
CA ALA A 567 -10.34 4.07 -20.59
C ALA A 567 -11.44 3.05 -20.95
N ARG A 568 -11.47 1.92 -20.24
CA ARG A 568 -12.39 0.81 -20.48
C ARG A 568 -13.86 1.15 -20.22
N THR A 569 -14.13 2.10 -19.34
CA THR A 569 -15.48 2.58 -18.98
C THR A 569 -15.96 3.78 -19.82
N ARG A 570 -15.19 4.22 -20.82
CA ARG A 570 -15.49 5.40 -21.66
C ARG A 570 -15.75 6.67 -20.84
N LEU A 571 -15.06 6.81 -19.71
CA LEU A 571 -15.23 7.97 -18.82
C LEU A 571 -14.47 9.21 -19.28
N CYS A 572 -13.76 9.13 -20.40
CA CYS A 572 -13.08 10.20 -21.13
C CYS A 572 -13.83 11.55 -21.08
N LEU A 573 -13.07 12.63 -20.89
CA LEU A 573 -13.58 14.01 -20.83
C LEU A 573 -14.19 14.51 -22.14
N ASN A 574 -13.78 13.94 -23.28
CA ASN A 574 -14.20 14.37 -24.61
C ASN A 574 -15.11 13.32 -25.27
N GLY A 575 -16.19 13.79 -25.89
CA GLY A 575 -17.12 12.97 -26.69
C GLY A 575 -16.57 12.59 -28.07
N ALA A 576 -15.31 12.15 -28.15
CA ALA A 576 -14.73 11.58 -29.36
C ALA A 576 -15.10 10.10 -29.44
N SER A 577 -16.13 9.79 -30.23
CA SER A 577 -16.41 8.41 -30.64
C SER A 577 -15.30 7.95 -31.61
N PRO A 578 -14.59 6.83 -31.34
CA PRO A 578 -13.68 6.25 -32.30
C PRO A 578 -14.51 5.52 -33.37
N SER A 579 -14.87 6.26 -34.42
CA SER A 579 -15.61 5.73 -35.57
C SER A 579 -15.10 6.37 -36.86
N ALA A 580 -14.82 5.53 -37.86
CA ALA A 580 -14.21 5.83 -39.16
C ALA A 580 -12.68 6.07 -39.18
N MET A 581 -11.92 4.98 -39.01
CA MET A 581 -10.74 4.71 -39.84
C MET A 581 -10.95 3.45 -40.68
N GLU A 582 -11.97 3.49 -41.52
CA GLU A 582 -11.94 2.86 -42.86
C GLU A 582 -11.72 4.06 -43.81
N GLY A 583 -10.81 4.06 -44.78
CA GLY A 583 -10.26 2.93 -45.52
C GLY A 583 -10.40 3.26 -47.01
N THR A 584 -9.53 4.13 -47.54
CA THR A 584 -9.48 4.44 -48.99
C THR A 584 -8.05 4.71 -49.46
N ASP A 585 -7.54 3.71 -50.16
CA ASP A 585 -6.46 3.63 -51.15
C ASP A 585 -5.68 4.88 -51.60
N ASP A 586 -4.40 4.59 -51.84
CA ASP A 586 -3.48 5.25 -52.76
C ASP A 586 -4.12 5.90 -53.99
N ARG A 587 -3.70 7.16 -54.26
CA ARG A 587 -3.18 7.53 -55.58
C ARG A 587 -2.29 8.79 -55.55
N THR A 588 -1.04 8.58 -55.91
CA THR A 588 -0.04 9.61 -56.24
C THR A 588 -0.45 10.50 -57.42
N THR A 589 -0.25 11.82 -57.32
CA THR A 589 0.49 12.61 -58.34
C THR A 589 0.86 14.04 -57.88
N SER A 590 2.15 14.37 -58.02
CA SER A 590 2.78 15.66 -58.39
C SER A 590 2.29 17.02 -57.82
N SER A 591 3.19 17.65 -57.08
CA SER A 591 3.79 18.98 -57.36
C SER A 591 3.09 19.89 -58.38
N ASP A 592 2.69 21.10 -57.98
CA ASP A 592 3.48 22.31 -58.25
C ASP A 592 2.97 23.56 -57.50
N ALA A 593 3.80 24.60 -57.48
CA ALA A 593 3.65 25.81 -56.66
C ALA A 593 2.57 26.79 -57.15
N VAL A 594 2.16 27.72 -56.28
CA VAL A 594 2.43 29.17 -56.40
C VAL A 594 1.89 29.94 -55.19
N ALA A 595 2.61 30.98 -54.77
CA ALA A 595 2.28 31.86 -53.65
C ALA A 595 1.32 33.01 -54.02
N GLN A 596 0.88 33.74 -52.98
CA GLN A 596 -0.01 34.93 -52.91
C GLN A 596 -1.38 34.57 -52.28
N GLY A 597 -1.95 35.34 -51.36
CA GLY A 597 -1.52 36.63 -50.80
C GLY A 597 -2.74 37.53 -50.53
N THR A 598 -2.67 38.38 -49.51
CA THR A 598 -3.60 39.50 -49.18
C THR A 598 -5.07 39.15 -48.89
N ASN A 599 -5.55 39.22 -47.64
CA ASN A 599 -5.90 40.41 -46.84
C ASN A 599 -7.30 41.04 -47.08
N THR A 600 -7.84 41.57 -45.97
CA THR A 600 -8.93 42.57 -45.83
C THR A 600 -10.34 42.15 -46.25
N ALA A 601 -11.35 42.04 -45.37
CA ALA A 601 -11.85 42.91 -44.29
C ALA A 601 -12.74 44.09 -44.76
N GLY A 602 -13.94 44.20 -44.17
CA GLY A 602 -14.91 45.27 -44.37
C GLY A 602 -15.60 45.62 -43.03
N PRO A 603 -15.54 46.87 -42.54
CA PRO A 603 -15.92 47.21 -41.15
C PRO A 603 -17.22 48.03 -41.04
N THR A 604 -17.79 48.17 -39.83
CA THR A 604 -18.67 49.30 -39.49
C THR A 604 -18.59 49.70 -38.00
N ARG A 605 -18.17 50.96 -37.77
CA ARG A 605 -18.52 51.98 -36.72
C ARG A 605 -19.50 51.60 -35.57
N GLN A 606 -19.47 52.20 -34.36
CA GLN A 606 -18.94 53.53 -33.92
C GLN A 606 -18.88 53.72 -32.38
N MET A 607 -18.14 54.76 -31.94
CA MET A 607 -18.15 55.46 -30.61
C MET A 607 -17.78 54.63 -29.35
N ALA A 608 -16.67 54.86 -28.63
CA ALA A 608 -15.97 56.05 -28.11
C ALA A 608 -16.50 56.61 -26.77
N TYR A 609 -15.76 56.36 -25.68
CA TYR A 609 -15.07 57.39 -24.89
C TYR A 609 -13.92 56.74 -24.10
N SER A 610 -12.79 57.45 -23.97
CA SER A 610 -11.54 56.99 -23.33
C SER A 610 -11.01 58.04 -22.38
N SER A 611 -10.24 57.64 -21.36
CA SER A 611 -9.09 58.34 -20.75
C SER A 611 -8.48 57.42 -19.68
N ASN A 612 -7.25 56.90 -19.83
CA ASN A 612 -5.93 57.57 -19.66
C ASN A 612 -5.56 57.75 -18.17
N GLU A 613 -4.31 57.74 -17.69
CA GLU A 613 -2.95 57.69 -18.29
C GLU A 613 -1.95 57.24 -17.16
N MET A 614 -0.64 56.95 -17.30
CA MET A 614 0.36 56.95 -18.39
C MET A 614 1.59 56.10 -17.96
N PHE A 615 2.29 55.39 -18.86
CA PHE A 615 3.75 55.52 -19.14
C PHE A 615 4.42 54.32 -19.84
N LYS A 616 5.30 54.66 -20.80
CA LYS A 616 6.26 53.77 -21.48
C LYS A 616 7.62 53.87 -20.80
N ASN A 617 8.46 52.84 -20.95
CA ASN A 617 9.74 52.93 -21.66
C ASN A 617 10.24 51.50 -21.93
N GLY A 618 11.05 51.32 -22.96
CA GLY A 618 11.64 50.03 -23.29
C GLY A 618 13.14 50.15 -23.48
N GLU A 619 13.81 49.01 -23.46
CA GLU A 619 15.13 48.79 -24.06
C GLU A 619 15.17 47.32 -24.52
N GLU A 620 15.48 47.11 -25.80
CA GLU A 620 15.82 45.78 -26.32
C GLU A 620 17.28 45.48 -25.97
N VAL A 621 17.55 44.27 -25.46
CA VAL A 621 18.88 43.68 -25.50
C VAL A 621 18.74 42.27 -26.04
N ASP A 622 19.18 42.09 -27.28
CA ASP A 622 19.29 40.80 -27.97
C ASP A 622 20.54 40.04 -27.45
N PHE A 623 20.36 38.75 -27.14
CA PHE A 623 21.44 37.79 -26.98
C PHE A 623 21.00 36.43 -27.56
N GLY A 624 21.04 36.33 -28.89
CA GLY A 624 20.91 35.04 -29.57
C GLY A 624 22.08 34.07 -29.33
N LEU A 625 21.76 32.78 -29.58
CA LEU A 625 22.63 31.59 -29.67
C LEU A 625 22.94 30.83 -28.36
N PRO A 626 23.00 29.47 -28.40
CA PRO A 626 22.41 28.53 -29.35
C PRO A 626 21.52 27.45 -28.69
N MET A 627 20.57 26.89 -29.45
CA MET A 627 19.83 25.69 -29.07
C MET A 627 20.78 24.47 -29.04
N PRO A 628 20.87 23.72 -27.93
CA PRO A 628 21.29 22.33 -27.96
C PRO A 628 20.09 21.49 -28.41
N SER A 629 20.16 20.95 -29.61
CA SER A 629 19.41 19.73 -29.93
C SER A 629 20.13 18.57 -29.23
N ASP A 630 19.50 17.99 -28.21
CA ASP A 630 19.63 16.57 -27.83
C ASP A 630 18.57 16.24 -26.76
N ASP A 631 18.06 15.01 -26.79
CA ASP A 631 16.91 14.56 -26.00
C ASP A 631 17.20 14.53 -24.48
N VAL A 632 16.51 15.38 -23.71
CA VAL A 632 16.49 15.33 -22.23
C VAL A 632 15.05 15.30 -21.69
N PHE A 633 14.18 14.57 -22.39
CA PHE A 633 12.94 14.04 -21.81
C PHE A 633 12.92 12.54 -22.03
N GLY A 634 13.34 11.80 -20.99
CA GLY A 634 13.11 10.37 -20.89
C GLY A 634 11.61 10.12 -20.79
N MET A 635 10.95 10.04 -21.95
CA MET A 635 9.60 9.49 -22.08
C MET A 635 9.58 8.16 -21.35
N LEU A 636 8.85 8.09 -20.24
CA LEU A 636 8.33 6.81 -19.78
C LEU A 636 7.58 6.21 -20.98
N PRO A 637 7.92 5.00 -21.45
CA PRO A 637 7.17 4.40 -22.53
C PRO A 637 5.76 4.15 -21.98
N VAL A 638 4.82 4.98 -22.43
CA VAL A 638 3.43 4.56 -22.53
C VAL A 638 3.47 3.40 -23.51
N THR A 639 3.49 2.18 -22.98
CA THR A 639 3.45 0.99 -23.82
C THR A 639 2.05 0.91 -24.40
N ASP A 640 1.89 1.39 -25.63
CA ASP A 640 0.64 1.28 -26.41
C ASP A 640 0.22 -0.18 -26.69
N ASN A 641 1.01 -1.16 -26.22
CA ASN A 641 0.81 -2.58 -26.41
C ASN A 641 -0.24 -3.15 -25.45
N TYR A 642 -1.47 -2.70 -25.64
CA TYR A 642 -2.67 -3.17 -24.95
C TYR A 642 -3.25 -4.47 -25.53
N ASP A 643 -2.48 -5.27 -26.28
CA ASP A 643 -2.92 -6.54 -26.90
C ASP A 643 -3.59 -7.53 -25.91
N TRP A 644 -3.25 -7.43 -24.64
CA TRP A 644 -3.86 -8.24 -23.59
C TRP A 644 -5.31 -7.81 -23.26
N LEU A 645 -5.73 -6.57 -23.58
CA LEU A 645 -7.11 -6.10 -23.48
C LEU A 645 -8.06 -6.84 -24.42
N ASP A 646 -7.60 -7.46 -25.51
CA ASP A 646 -8.52 -8.21 -26.39
C ASP A 646 -9.01 -9.50 -25.73
N SER A 647 -8.17 -10.14 -24.91
CA SER A 647 -8.54 -11.32 -24.10
C SER A 647 -9.62 -11.06 -23.04
N LEU A 648 -9.94 -9.79 -22.84
CA LEU A 648 -10.85 -9.25 -21.85
C LEU A 648 -12.29 -9.12 -22.40
N PHE A 649 -12.43 -9.29 -23.72
CA PHE A 649 -13.64 -9.03 -24.50
C PHE A 649 -13.95 -10.11 -25.54
N ASP A 650 -13.47 -11.34 -25.35
CA ASP A 650 -13.86 -12.47 -26.21
C ASP A 650 -15.33 -12.89 -25.94
N VAL A 651 -16.23 -12.09 -26.49
CA VAL A 651 -17.69 -12.20 -26.43
C VAL A 651 -18.17 -12.52 -27.85
N ASN A 652 -17.77 -13.69 -28.36
CA ASN A 652 -18.34 -14.27 -29.59
C ASN A 652 -18.11 -15.79 -29.66
N ALA A 653 -18.79 -16.53 -28.79
CA ALA A 653 -18.91 -17.99 -28.90
C ALA A 653 -20.30 -18.48 -28.47
N ASN A 654 -21.34 -17.98 -29.14
CA ASN A 654 -22.61 -18.69 -29.42
C ASN A 654 -23.60 -17.75 -30.11
N ASP A 655 -23.64 -17.80 -31.45
CA ASP A 655 -24.77 -17.28 -32.22
C ASP A 655 -25.10 -18.30 -33.32
N ASP A 656 -25.76 -19.39 -32.91
CA ASP A 656 -26.24 -20.44 -33.82
C ASP A 656 -27.63 -20.95 -33.39
N ILE A 657 -28.57 -20.00 -33.26
CA ILE A 657 -30.02 -20.27 -33.15
C ILE A 657 -30.72 -19.55 -34.31
N GLY A 658 -30.60 -20.14 -35.50
CA GLY A 658 -31.01 -19.51 -36.77
C GLY A 658 -31.93 -20.33 -37.69
N HIS A 659 -32.22 -21.60 -37.40
CA HIS A 659 -33.10 -22.41 -38.26
C HIS A 659 -33.93 -23.45 -37.50
N LEU A 660 -35.26 -23.23 -37.43
CA LEU A 660 -36.34 -24.20 -37.73
C LEU A 660 -37.71 -23.67 -37.26
N ALA A 661 -38.42 -22.96 -38.16
CA ALA A 661 -39.82 -22.56 -37.97
C ALA A 661 -40.65 -22.84 -39.24
N SER A 662 -40.83 -24.13 -39.54
CA SER A 662 -41.75 -24.78 -40.49
C SER A 662 -41.47 -26.29 -40.33
N THR A 663 -42.40 -27.23 -40.13
CA THR A 663 -43.74 -27.37 -40.74
C THR A 663 -44.58 -28.38 -39.93
N ASN A 664 -45.91 -28.19 -39.90
CA ASN A 664 -46.99 -29.18 -39.66
C ASN A 664 -46.68 -30.53 -38.95
N ILE A 665 -47.28 -30.77 -37.77
CA ILE A 665 -48.58 -31.47 -37.56
C ILE A 665 -48.99 -31.33 -36.08
#